data_AF-A0A1Y5K946-F1
#
_entry.id   AF-A0A1Y5K946-F1
#
_cell.length_a   1.000
_cell.length_b   1.000
_cell.length_c   1.000
_cell.angle_alpha   90.00
_cell.angle_beta   90.00
_cell.angle_gamma   90.00
#
_symmetry.space_group_name_H-M   'P 1'
#
loop_
_entity.id
_entity.type
_entity.pdbx_description
1 polymer ?
#
loop_
_entity_poly.entity_id
_entity_poly.type
_entity_poly.pdbx_seq_one_letter_code
_entity_poly.pdbx_strand_id
1 'polypeptide(L)'
;MSVLEAFKVDGSYVPELLPDDPELLSIKGDAFVISRGRDGSVKSTYGSKSWDLSTLNPSGERAIFRFTSWLDDNANTNDLTTQITGQMKQIMFARLFCYTKTKRVPNSFKMAPLNLLAKLAHSKRTTIFNLLIEDKYHSLIVNNYSNAAKDTQRHLLRLIDEIAVFTSENKLNDLHQTRATPIFELLHALASVEVSIEDIDYELSQTPIIPSRIYAEFISSLSGELDEAKKIASKIVRLYEARYSFEHSKGYEAFGRPHSKVKGIKGATLWSEEIKKFGLQRNFNRLGIDNWKSLRLYLLRKAWVCRYWIMLFTGMRRGEMLKLPFNCLQTAITKSGKTVTIKGYTHKTLGTGQLIPAEWISGPIIEKAIIVAKAIAQVNGFINSFDMSEKNIGMYPLFPAFTITKHNNDSSTWTYPSAPLQTWTKHPYHKSIDGIVVTQEDIEELNKFMAFRDWEGSDSIKLGEHWPIAPHQCRRSLAVYAARSKDVSLGVLKHQFKHLTKEMTLYYQNRSAWAVNIINSEDEGLEDVAGLIRTIELERKLSEFLLFEKEVMNSSDRLWGGEGNRIDSAKQRGIPLVIVEDRESTLERFKQGQMTYKEGPLGGCTNPEPCDKISLTVIDSCVPCTWAINNSETINKLVSALNRLQRQLSLFPKGSLFFKQLKDEEKKLMKTIDTYSEAIKYDK
;
A
#
# COMPACT_ATOMS: atom_id res chain seq x y z
N MET A 1 11.08 -15.51 -15.04
CA MET A 1 12.43 -16.07 -15.11
C MET A 1 12.51 -17.32 -14.27
N SER A 2 12.94 -18.45 -14.82
CA SER A 2 13.15 -19.69 -14.05
C SER A 2 14.23 -19.49 -12.96
N VAL A 3 14.39 -20.45 -12.03
CA VAL A 3 15.50 -20.42 -11.05
C VAL A 3 16.84 -20.23 -11.77
N LEU A 4 17.00 -20.87 -12.94
CA LEU A 4 18.22 -20.83 -13.76
C LEU A 4 18.48 -19.45 -14.37
N GLU A 5 17.44 -18.76 -14.83
CA GLU A 5 17.55 -17.41 -15.38
C GLU A 5 17.82 -16.37 -14.29
N ALA A 6 17.30 -16.58 -13.07
CA ALA A 6 17.62 -15.73 -11.93
C ALA A 6 19.14 -15.75 -11.61
N PHE A 7 19.78 -16.93 -11.69
CA PHE A 7 21.24 -17.05 -11.54
C PHE A 7 22.05 -16.41 -12.68
N LYS A 8 21.53 -16.39 -13.92
CA LYS A 8 22.21 -15.76 -15.06
C LYS A 8 22.32 -14.23 -14.95
N VAL A 9 21.37 -13.57 -14.27
CA VAL A 9 21.27 -12.10 -14.21
C VAL A 9 22.12 -11.47 -13.11
N ASP A 10 22.40 -12.18 -12.01
CA ASP A 10 23.09 -11.61 -10.84
C ASP A 10 24.63 -11.79 -10.89
N GLY A 11 25.19 -12.26 -12.01
CA GLY A 11 26.65 -12.40 -12.20
C GLY A 11 27.32 -13.54 -11.40
N SER A 12 26.54 -14.31 -10.63
CA SER A 12 26.97 -15.46 -9.82
C SER A 12 26.78 -16.80 -10.54
N TYR A 13 26.96 -16.81 -11.86
CA TYR A 13 26.73 -17.96 -12.72
C TYR A 13 27.88 -18.98 -12.60
N VAL A 14 27.64 -20.08 -11.88
CA VAL A 14 28.53 -21.26 -11.86
C VAL A 14 27.77 -22.40 -12.56
N PRO A 15 28.05 -22.69 -13.85
CA PRO A 15 27.37 -23.73 -14.63
C PRO A 15 27.39 -25.10 -13.94
N GLU A 16 28.46 -25.37 -13.18
CA GLU A 16 28.69 -26.61 -12.46
C GLU A 16 27.71 -26.84 -11.30
N LEU A 17 26.92 -25.84 -10.90
CA LEU A 17 25.91 -25.99 -9.83
C LEU A 17 24.53 -26.39 -10.36
N LEU A 18 24.35 -26.40 -11.68
CA LEU A 18 23.07 -26.64 -12.34
C LEU A 18 22.74 -28.15 -12.43
N PRO A 19 21.46 -28.51 -12.66
CA PRO A 19 21.06 -29.87 -13.03
C PRO A 19 21.72 -30.31 -14.35
N ASP A 20 21.83 -31.63 -14.58
CA ASP A 20 22.54 -32.18 -15.76
C ASP A 20 21.98 -31.70 -17.10
N ASP A 21 20.67 -31.49 -17.18
CA ASP A 21 20.00 -30.81 -18.31
C ASP A 21 18.58 -30.35 -17.87
N PRO A 22 18.37 -29.05 -17.61
CA PRO A 22 17.08 -28.53 -17.17
C PRO A 22 16.06 -28.28 -18.29
N GLU A 23 16.45 -28.35 -19.56
CA GLU A 23 15.57 -28.11 -20.71
C GLU A 23 14.90 -29.41 -21.19
N LEU A 24 15.49 -30.58 -20.90
CA LEU A 24 14.90 -31.88 -21.19
C LEU A 24 13.81 -32.27 -20.17
N LEU A 25 12.58 -32.48 -20.66
CA LEU A 25 11.41 -32.86 -19.86
C LEU A 25 11.12 -34.37 -19.82
N SER A 26 11.93 -35.22 -20.45
CA SER A 26 11.74 -36.68 -20.42
C SER A 26 11.94 -37.28 -19.03
N ILE A 27 11.32 -38.44 -18.76
CA ILE A 27 11.44 -39.20 -17.50
C ILE A 27 12.92 -39.26 -17.11
N LYS A 28 13.28 -38.53 -16.07
CA LYS A 28 14.64 -38.50 -15.57
C LYS A 28 14.88 -39.80 -14.81
N GLY A 29 15.84 -40.60 -15.26
CA GLY A 29 16.28 -41.75 -14.49
C GLY A 29 16.74 -41.32 -13.09
N ASP A 30 16.68 -42.22 -12.12
CA ASP A 30 16.99 -41.92 -10.70
C ASP A 30 18.37 -41.29 -10.47
N ALA A 31 19.29 -41.49 -11.41
CA ALA A 31 20.65 -40.95 -11.40
C ALA A 31 20.76 -39.46 -11.81
N PHE A 32 19.72 -38.86 -12.40
CA PHE A 32 19.76 -37.47 -12.87
C PHE A 32 20.03 -36.50 -11.72
N VAL A 33 21.05 -35.66 -11.84
CA VAL A 33 21.43 -34.73 -10.77
C VAL A 33 20.52 -33.51 -10.76
N ILE A 34 19.91 -33.23 -9.61
CA ILE A 34 19.02 -32.09 -9.37
C ILE A 34 19.78 -30.89 -8.80
N SER A 35 20.77 -31.14 -7.94
CA SER A 35 21.58 -30.09 -7.32
C SER A 35 22.98 -30.57 -6.93
N ARG A 36 23.91 -29.62 -6.95
CA ARG A 36 25.31 -29.81 -6.57
C ARG A 36 25.74 -28.87 -5.45
N GLY A 37 26.75 -29.29 -4.68
CA GLY A 37 27.45 -28.51 -3.67
C GLY A 37 28.32 -27.43 -4.31
N ARG A 38 28.77 -26.44 -3.53
CA ARG A 38 29.72 -25.41 -3.99
C ARG A 38 31.07 -25.98 -4.45
N ASP A 39 31.36 -27.21 -4.04
CA ASP A 39 32.52 -28.02 -4.41
C ASP A 39 32.28 -28.92 -5.64
N GLY A 40 31.12 -28.81 -6.29
CA GLY A 40 30.72 -29.65 -7.43
C GLY A 40 30.20 -31.05 -7.04
N SER A 41 30.16 -31.40 -5.74
CA SER A 41 29.65 -32.70 -5.28
C SER A 41 28.16 -32.84 -5.52
N VAL A 42 27.68 -34.02 -5.89
CA VAL A 42 26.24 -34.28 -6.08
C VAL A 42 25.54 -34.25 -4.72
N LYS A 43 24.57 -33.32 -4.55
CA LYS A 43 23.78 -33.20 -3.31
C LYS A 43 22.45 -33.92 -3.40
N SER A 44 21.82 -33.93 -4.57
CA SER A 44 20.54 -34.62 -4.75
C SER A 44 20.37 -35.07 -6.20
N THR A 45 19.82 -36.27 -6.35
CA THR A 45 19.40 -36.83 -7.64
C THR A 45 17.88 -36.91 -7.71
N TYR A 46 17.31 -37.07 -8.91
CA TYR A 46 15.87 -37.20 -9.11
C TYR A 46 15.30 -38.37 -8.29
N GLY A 47 16.02 -39.49 -8.20
CA GLY A 47 15.64 -40.66 -7.40
C GLY A 47 15.68 -40.43 -5.89
N SER A 48 16.40 -39.42 -5.41
CA SER A 48 16.55 -39.14 -3.97
C SER A 48 15.20 -38.92 -3.27
N LYS A 49 15.07 -39.37 -2.01
CA LYS A 49 13.86 -39.17 -1.19
C LYS A 49 13.62 -37.70 -0.81
N SER A 50 14.69 -36.90 -0.84
CA SER A 50 14.65 -35.46 -0.64
C SER A 50 15.61 -34.76 -1.58
N TRP A 51 15.27 -33.53 -1.98
CA TRP A 51 16.14 -32.66 -2.76
C TRP A 51 16.62 -31.49 -1.90
N ASP A 52 17.93 -31.37 -1.73
CA ASP A 52 18.59 -30.24 -1.08
C ASP A 52 18.99 -29.21 -2.13
N LEU A 53 18.26 -28.10 -2.16
CA LEU A 53 18.41 -26.99 -3.09
C LEU A 53 19.00 -25.76 -2.41
N SER A 54 19.59 -25.92 -1.21
CA SER A 54 20.14 -24.80 -0.43
C SER A 54 21.22 -24.02 -1.20
N THR A 55 21.95 -24.70 -2.08
CA THR A 55 22.96 -24.09 -2.97
C THR A 55 22.36 -23.28 -4.12
N LEU A 56 21.10 -23.57 -4.49
CA LEU A 56 20.34 -22.84 -5.51
C LEU A 56 19.51 -21.69 -4.92
N ASN A 57 19.71 -21.35 -3.65
CA ASN A 57 19.00 -20.26 -2.98
C ASN A 57 19.93 -19.04 -2.79
N PRO A 58 19.64 -17.88 -3.42
CA PRO A 58 20.51 -16.70 -3.36
C PRO A 58 20.78 -16.17 -1.93
N SER A 59 19.84 -16.36 -1.00
CA SER A 59 20.00 -15.94 0.40
C SER A 59 20.95 -16.83 1.21
N GLY A 60 21.35 -17.99 0.68
CA GLY A 60 22.11 -19.01 1.41
C GLY A 60 21.28 -19.75 2.47
N GLU A 61 19.98 -19.49 2.57
CA GLU A 61 19.08 -20.19 3.49
C GLU A 61 18.82 -21.63 3.04
N ARG A 62 18.65 -22.52 4.03
CA ARG A 62 18.35 -23.94 3.82
C ARG A 62 17.04 -24.13 3.05
N ALA A 63 17.08 -24.90 1.96
CA ALA A 63 15.93 -25.23 1.12
C ALA A 63 15.90 -26.75 0.82
N ILE A 64 15.07 -27.51 1.53
CA ILE A 64 14.98 -28.97 1.36
C ILE A 64 13.53 -29.39 1.08
N PHE A 65 13.32 -30.09 -0.03
CA PHE A 65 12.04 -30.69 -0.38
C PHE A 65 12.05 -32.18 -0.06
N ARG A 66 11.09 -32.64 0.75
CA ARG A 66 10.95 -34.05 1.14
C ARG A 66 9.71 -34.62 0.46
N PHE A 67 9.89 -35.69 -0.31
CA PHE A 67 8.79 -36.31 -1.06
C PHE A 67 8.15 -37.49 -0.32
N THR A 68 8.58 -37.78 0.91
CA THR A 68 8.05 -38.84 1.75
C THR A 68 7.19 -38.32 2.91
N SER A 69 7.23 -37.03 3.22
CA SER A 69 6.59 -36.45 4.42
C SER A 69 5.07 -36.30 4.33
N TRP A 70 4.45 -36.74 3.23
CA TRP A 70 3.00 -36.69 3.03
C TRP A 70 2.30 -37.99 3.44
N LEU A 71 3.07 -39.05 3.70
CA LEU A 71 2.59 -40.38 4.09
C LEU A 71 2.96 -40.63 5.57
N ASP A 72 2.05 -41.21 6.36
CA ASP A 72 2.34 -41.56 7.76
C ASP A 72 3.40 -42.68 7.85
N ASP A 73 4.24 -42.66 8.90
CA ASP A 73 5.39 -43.57 9.06
C ASP A 73 5.01 -45.07 9.10
N ASN A 74 3.73 -45.40 9.32
CA ASN A 74 3.20 -46.76 9.39
C ASN A 74 2.55 -47.27 8.10
N ALA A 75 2.53 -46.49 7.02
CA ALA A 75 1.91 -46.88 5.76
C ALA A 75 2.88 -47.68 4.88
N ASN A 76 2.49 -48.90 4.48
CA ASN A 76 3.27 -49.71 3.55
C ASN A 76 3.40 -49.01 2.19
N THR A 77 4.64 -48.79 1.73
CA THR A 77 4.94 -48.39 0.35
C THR A 77 4.33 -49.40 -0.63
N ASN A 78 3.31 -48.98 -1.36
CA ASN A 78 2.65 -49.74 -2.42
C ASN A 78 2.87 -49.05 -3.77
N ASP A 79 2.50 -49.72 -4.86
CA ASP A 79 2.68 -49.19 -6.23
C ASP A 79 2.07 -47.80 -6.40
N LEU A 80 0.88 -47.56 -5.84
CA LEU A 80 0.20 -46.26 -5.88
C LEU A 80 0.98 -45.14 -5.18
N THR A 81 1.55 -45.40 -3.99
CA THR A 81 2.37 -44.41 -3.27
C THR A 81 3.64 -44.05 -4.03
N THR A 82 4.22 -45.01 -4.76
CA THR A 82 5.37 -44.78 -5.64
C THR A 82 4.97 -43.91 -6.83
N GLN A 83 3.82 -44.20 -7.46
CA GLN A 83 3.28 -43.38 -8.56
C GLN A 83 2.98 -41.94 -8.11
N ILE A 84 2.29 -41.75 -6.98
CA ILE A 84 2.00 -40.42 -6.43
C ILE A 84 3.29 -39.65 -6.14
N THR A 85 4.28 -40.30 -5.52
CA THR A 85 5.58 -39.69 -5.22
C THR A 85 6.32 -39.30 -6.51
N GLY A 86 6.27 -40.15 -7.55
CA GLY A 86 6.80 -39.84 -8.87
C GLY A 86 6.14 -38.59 -9.48
N GLN A 87 4.82 -38.50 -9.44
CA GLN A 87 4.08 -37.33 -9.95
C GLN A 87 4.40 -36.05 -9.16
N MET A 88 4.57 -36.14 -7.83
CA MET A 88 5.01 -35.01 -7.02
C MET A 88 6.39 -34.49 -7.46
N LYS A 89 7.34 -35.38 -7.75
CA LYS A 89 8.67 -35.03 -8.26
C LYS A 89 8.59 -34.39 -9.63
N GLN A 90 7.75 -34.91 -10.54
CA GLN A 90 7.52 -34.31 -11.86
C GLN A 90 6.98 -32.88 -11.75
N ILE A 91 5.91 -32.69 -10.96
CA ILE A 91 5.31 -31.35 -10.73
C ILE A 91 6.34 -30.39 -10.15
N MET A 92 7.09 -30.81 -9.12
CA MET A 92 8.08 -29.92 -8.47
C MET A 92 9.25 -29.58 -9.41
N PHE A 93 9.70 -30.53 -10.22
CA PHE A 93 10.74 -30.29 -11.23
C PHE A 93 10.28 -29.24 -12.25
N ALA A 94 9.07 -29.39 -12.80
CA ALA A 94 8.50 -28.42 -13.74
C ALA A 94 8.36 -27.01 -13.13
N ARG A 95 7.94 -26.93 -11.86
CA ARG A 95 7.83 -25.66 -11.11
C ARG A 95 9.17 -24.95 -10.92
N LEU A 96 10.23 -25.70 -10.63
CA LEU A 96 11.57 -25.15 -10.40
C LEU A 96 12.24 -24.67 -11.69
N PHE A 97 12.20 -25.49 -12.73
CA PHE A 97 13.09 -25.33 -13.89
C PHE A 97 12.37 -24.89 -15.16
N CYS A 98 11.06 -25.14 -15.30
CA CYS A 98 10.35 -24.93 -16.56
C CYS A 98 9.38 -23.74 -16.55
N TYR A 99 9.13 -23.10 -15.40
CA TYR A 99 8.22 -21.95 -15.27
C TYR A 99 8.92 -20.61 -15.54
N THR A 100 8.53 -19.88 -16.60
CA THR A 100 9.24 -18.68 -17.07
C THR A 100 8.58 -17.35 -16.69
N LYS A 101 7.38 -17.32 -16.07
CA LYS A 101 6.63 -16.06 -15.86
C LYS A 101 7.17 -15.12 -14.76
N THR A 102 7.86 -15.62 -13.71
CA THR A 102 8.27 -14.79 -12.55
C THR A 102 9.62 -15.22 -11.97
N LYS A 103 10.52 -14.31 -11.58
CA LYS A 103 11.77 -14.63 -10.84
C LYS A 103 11.40 -15.34 -9.52
N ARG A 104 11.82 -16.60 -9.34
CA ARG A 104 11.54 -17.37 -8.11
C ARG A 104 12.78 -18.09 -7.61
N VAL A 105 12.87 -18.22 -6.30
CA VAL A 105 13.93 -18.95 -5.58
C VAL A 105 13.33 -20.20 -4.92
N PRO A 106 14.12 -21.25 -4.61
CA PRO A 106 13.59 -22.49 -4.03
C PRO A 106 12.65 -22.30 -2.83
N ASN A 107 12.98 -21.41 -1.88
CA ASN A 107 12.14 -21.16 -0.69
C ASN A 107 10.74 -20.57 -0.98
N SER A 108 10.51 -20.07 -2.19
CA SER A 108 9.20 -19.60 -2.62
C SER A 108 8.22 -20.72 -2.95
N PHE A 109 8.69 -21.95 -3.18
CA PHE A 109 7.85 -23.11 -3.45
C PHE A 109 7.51 -23.84 -2.15
N LYS A 110 6.22 -23.89 -1.80
CA LYS A 110 5.72 -24.63 -0.63
C LYS A 110 5.35 -26.05 -1.02
N MET A 111 5.77 -27.03 -0.20
CA MET A 111 5.40 -28.45 -0.33
C MET A 111 3.99 -28.76 0.19
N ALA A 112 3.47 -27.96 1.12
CA ALA A 112 2.20 -28.23 1.80
C ALA A 112 1.00 -28.45 0.84
N PRO A 113 0.77 -27.63 -0.21
CA PRO A 113 -0.34 -27.85 -1.14
C PRO A 113 -0.19 -29.15 -1.95
N LEU A 114 1.04 -29.47 -2.36
CA LEU A 114 1.32 -30.71 -3.09
C LEU A 114 1.12 -31.94 -2.21
N ASN A 115 1.48 -31.85 -0.92
CA ASN A 115 1.22 -32.90 0.06
C ASN A 115 -0.29 -33.11 0.28
N LEU A 116 -1.10 -32.03 0.24
CA LEU A 116 -2.56 -32.14 0.36
C LEU A 116 -3.16 -32.86 -0.85
N LEU A 117 -2.74 -32.53 -2.07
CA LEU A 117 -3.17 -33.24 -3.28
C LEU A 117 -2.75 -34.72 -3.24
N ALA A 118 -1.53 -35.02 -2.78
CA ALA A 118 -1.05 -36.39 -2.63
C ALA A 118 -1.88 -37.20 -1.61
N LYS A 119 -2.17 -36.62 -0.44
CA LYS A 119 -3.04 -37.24 0.57
C LYS A 119 -4.46 -37.47 0.05
N LEU A 120 -5.03 -36.49 -0.66
CA LEU A 120 -6.36 -36.60 -1.24
C LEU A 120 -6.40 -37.70 -2.32
N ALA A 121 -5.42 -37.74 -3.22
CA ALA A 121 -5.29 -38.77 -4.25
C ALA A 121 -5.18 -40.17 -3.63
N HIS A 122 -4.32 -40.33 -2.62
CA HIS A 122 -4.17 -41.58 -1.88
C HIS A 122 -5.46 -42.01 -1.19
N SER A 123 -6.19 -41.08 -0.55
CA SER A 123 -7.48 -41.37 0.11
C SER A 123 -8.55 -41.89 -0.87
N LYS A 124 -8.47 -41.47 -2.14
CA LYS A 124 -9.36 -41.89 -3.22
C LYS A 124 -8.79 -43.01 -4.07
N ARG A 125 -7.66 -43.60 -3.65
CA ARG A 125 -6.96 -44.70 -4.35
C ARG A 125 -6.68 -44.37 -5.83
N THR A 126 -6.33 -43.11 -6.10
CA THR A 126 -6.02 -42.61 -7.45
C THR A 126 -4.69 -41.84 -7.44
N THR A 127 -4.19 -41.47 -8.62
CA THR A 127 -2.98 -40.65 -8.77
C THR A 127 -3.33 -39.15 -8.74
N ILE A 128 -2.35 -38.27 -8.52
CA ILE A 128 -2.57 -36.81 -8.51
C ILE A 128 -3.11 -36.35 -9.88
N PHE A 129 -2.58 -36.88 -10.97
CA PHE A 129 -3.02 -36.50 -12.31
C PHE A 129 -4.46 -36.96 -12.58
N ASN A 130 -4.81 -38.19 -12.27
CA ASN A 130 -6.20 -38.66 -12.43
C ASN A 130 -7.18 -37.93 -11.51
N LEU A 131 -6.75 -37.55 -10.30
CA LEU A 131 -7.55 -36.73 -9.38
C LEU A 131 -7.94 -35.39 -10.00
N LEU A 132 -7.02 -34.74 -10.75
CA LEU A 132 -7.26 -33.43 -11.36
C LEU A 132 -8.00 -33.51 -12.71
N ILE A 133 -7.83 -34.61 -13.45
CA ILE A 133 -8.41 -34.78 -14.80
C ILE A 133 -9.84 -35.33 -14.74
N GLU A 134 -10.16 -36.24 -13.82
CA GLU A 134 -11.47 -36.89 -13.82
C GLU A 134 -12.54 -36.02 -13.14
N ASP A 135 -13.54 -35.58 -13.91
CA ASP A 135 -14.63 -34.67 -13.48
C ASP A 135 -15.34 -35.12 -12.19
N LYS A 136 -15.44 -36.44 -11.97
CA LYS A 136 -16.07 -37.01 -10.77
C LYS A 136 -15.42 -36.56 -9.45
N TYR A 137 -14.19 -36.05 -9.49
CA TYR A 137 -13.48 -35.53 -8.31
C TYR A 137 -13.54 -34.01 -8.17
N HIS A 138 -14.00 -33.26 -9.17
CA HIS A 138 -13.98 -31.80 -9.13
C HIS A 138 -14.82 -31.22 -8.00
N SER A 139 -16.05 -31.72 -7.82
CA SER A 139 -16.94 -31.28 -6.73
C SER A 139 -16.32 -31.52 -5.35
N LEU A 140 -15.62 -32.65 -5.19
CA LEU A 140 -14.88 -32.97 -3.97
C LEU A 140 -13.71 -31.99 -3.75
N ILE A 141 -12.94 -31.67 -4.79
CA ILE A 141 -11.80 -30.75 -4.71
C ILE A 141 -12.30 -29.34 -4.38
N VAL A 142 -13.35 -28.86 -5.06
CA VAL A 142 -13.97 -27.55 -4.80
C VAL A 142 -14.51 -27.45 -3.38
N ASN A 143 -15.17 -28.50 -2.87
CA ASN A 143 -15.68 -28.51 -1.50
C ASN A 143 -14.54 -28.49 -0.46
N ASN A 144 -13.49 -29.30 -0.65
CA ASN A 144 -12.33 -29.28 0.26
C ASN A 144 -11.57 -27.95 0.18
N TYR A 145 -11.46 -27.38 -1.02
CA TYR A 145 -10.86 -26.06 -1.25
C TYR A 145 -11.64 -24.98 -0.49
N SER A 146 -12.96 -24.93 -0.63
CA SER A 146 -13.83 -23.94 0.01
C SER A 146 -13.74 -23.96 1.54
N ASN A 147 -13.45 -25.13 2.13
CA ASN A 147 -13.32 -25.31 3.58
C ASN A 147 -11.86 -25.23 4.10
N ALA A 148 -10.87 -25.05 3.22
CA ALA A 148 -9.47 -24.94 3.63
C ALA A 148 -9.12 -23.54 4.18
N ALA A 149 -8.06 -23.45 4.98
CA ALA A 149 -7.53 -22.14 5.40
C ALA A 149 -7.11 -21.30 4.18
N LYS A 150 -7.31 -19.98 4.23
CA LYS A 150 -7.10 -19.06 3.10
C LYS A 150 -5.71 -19.13 2.45
N ASP A 151 -4.65 -19.22 3.27
CA ASP A 151 -3.28 -19.39 2.75
C ASP A 151 -3.12 -20.71 1.98
N THR A 152 -3.85 -21.75 2.40
CA THR A 152 -3.87 -23.04 1.70
C THR A 152 -4.64 -22.94 0.39
N GLN A 153 -5.79 -22.25 0.36
CA GLN A 153 -6.57 -21.99 -0.86
C GLN A 153 -5.71 -21.31 -1.93
N ARG A 154 -5.12 -20.15 -1.61
CA ARG A 154 -4.26 -19.39 -2.54
C ARG A 154 -3.11 -20.23 -3.10
N HIS A 155 -2.41 -20.97 -2.23
CA HIS A 155 -1.30 -21.80 -2.67
C HIS A 155 -1.74 -23.02 -3.48
N LEU A 156 -2.92 -23.57 -3.22
CA LEU A 156 -3.50 -24.69 -3.94
C LEU A 156 -4.00 -24.27 -5.33
N LEU A 157 -4.70 -23.13 -5.43
CA LEU A 157 -5.13 -22.60 -6.72
C LEU A 157 -3.94 -22.30 -7.63
N ARG A 158 -2.93 -21.63 -7.09
CA ARG A 158 -1.68 -21.35 -7.83
C ARG A 158 -0.97 -22.62 -8.27
N LEU A 159 -0.98 -23.67 -7.45
CA LEU A 159 -0.40 -24.97 -7.82
C LEU A 159 -1.18 -25.59 -8.98
N ILE A 160 -2.51 -25.57 -8.94
CA ILE A 160 -3.38 -26.13 -9.98
C ILE A 160 -3.27 -25.34 -11.28
N ASP A 161 -3.21 -24.01 -11.22
CA ASP A 161 -2.92 -23.14 -12.38
C ASP A 161 -1.57 -23.48 -13.02
N GLU A 162 -0.52 -23.62 -12.21
CA GLU A 162 0.81 -24.03 -12.69
C GLU A 162 0.76 -25.42 -13.36
N ILE A 163 0.05 -26.39 -12.79
CA ILE A 163 -0.13 -27.73 -13.38
C ILE A 163 -0.91 -27.64 -14.69
N ALA A 164 -1.97 -26.82 -14.78
CA ALA A 164 -2.74 -26.61 -16.01
C ALA A 164 -1.86 -26.03 -17.13
N VAL A 165 -1.04 -25.02 -16.81
CA VAL A 165 -0.08 -24.43 -17.74
C VAL A 165 0.95 -25.47 -18.20
N PHE A 166 1.58 -26.20 -17.28
CA PHE A 166 2.57 -27.22 -17.64
C PHE A 166 1.97 -28.35 -18.48
N THR A 167 0.71 -28.72 -18.21
CA THR A 167 -0.03 -29.68 -19.03
C THR A 167 -0.23 -29.15 -20.45
N SER A 168 -0.66 -27.89 -20.60
CA SER A 168 -0.85 -27.27 -21.92
C SER A 168 0.44 -27.15 -22.73
N GLU A 169 1.58 -26.96 -22.04
CA GLU A 169 2.91 -26.82 -22.63
C GLU A 169 3.64 -28.17 -22.84
N ASN A 170 2.99 -29.32 -22.63
CA ASN A 170 3.58 -30.67 -22.68
C ASN A 170 4.80 -30.85 -21.76
N LYS A 171 4.80 -30.19 -20.60
CA LYS A 171 5.86 -30.25 -19.59
C LYS A 171 5.63 -31.31 -18.51
N LEU A 172 4.53 -32.05 -18.58
CA LEU A 172 4.23 -33.17 -17.69
C LEU A 172 3.93 -34.39 -18.57
N ASN A 173 4.86 -35.35 -18.63
CA ASN A 173 4.82 -36.46 -19.60
C ASN A 173 3.60 -37.36 -19.48
N ASP A 174 3.01 -37.47 -18.29
CA ASP A 174 1.86 -38.36 -18.03
C ASP A 174 0.50 -37.67 -18.27
N LEU A 175 0.51 -36.41 -18.71
CA LEU A 175 -0.67 -35.57 -18.92
C LEU A 175 -0.76 -35.20 -20.41
N HIS A 176 -1.50 -35.98 -21.19
CA HIS A 176 -1.69 -35.72 -22.62
C HIS A 176 -2.55 -34.46 -22.88
N GLN A 177 -2.17 -33.70 -23.91
CA GLN A 177 -2.83 -32.47 -24.39
C GLN A 177 -4.36 -32.57 -24.54
N THR A 178 -4.89 -33.76 -24.86
CA THR A 178 -6.34 -34.00 -25.03
C THR A 178 -7.15 -33.92 -23.73
N ARG A 179 -6.51 -33.81 -22.56
CA ARG A 179 -7.18 -33.79 -21.24
C ARG A 179 -6.86 -32.57 -20.37
N ALA A 180 -6.39 -31.46 -20.97
CA ALA A 180 -6.16 -30.22 -20.24
C ALA A 180 -7.48 -29.48 -19.88
N THR A 181 -8.51 -29.62 -20.71
CA THR A 181 -9.80 -28.91 -20.56
C THR A 181 -10.47 -29.11 -19.19
N PRO A 182 -10.58 -30.35 -18.66
CA PRO A 182 -11.13 -30.56 -17.31
C PRO A 182 -10.37 -29.84 -16.19
N ILE A 183 -9.05 -29.70 -16.31
CA ILE A 183 -8.25 -28.98 -15.31
C ILE A 183 -8.54 -27.47 -15.36
N PHE A 184 -8.74 -26.91 -16.56
CA PHE A 184 -9.15 -25.50 -16.71
C PHE A 184 -10.58 -25.25 -16.22
N GLU A 185 -11.49 -26.21 -16.39
CA GLU A 185 -12.85 -26.14 -15.82
C GLU A 185 -12.82 -26.18 -14.28
N LEU A 186 -12.03 -27.09 -13.70
CA LEU A 186 -11.77 -27.12 -12.27
C LEU A 186 -11.14 -25.80 -11.78
N LEU A 187 -10.15 -25.28 -12.51
CA LEU A 187 -9.52 -23.99 -12.19
C LEU A 187 -10.54 -22.85 -12.19
N HIS A 188 -11.43 -22.80 -13.19
CA HIS A 188 -12.49 -21.80 -13.26
C HIS A 188 -13.48 -21.94 -12.09
N ALA A 189 -13.85 -23.16 -11.70
CA ALA A 189 -14.70 -23.40 -10.54
C ALA A 189 -14.03 -22.93 -9.24
N LEU A 190 -12.75 -23.25 -9.03
CA LEU A 190 -11.98 -22.82 -7.86
C LEU A 190 -11.77 -21.29 -7.84
N ALA A 191 -11.51 -20.67 -9.00
CA ALA A 191 -11.37 -19.22 -9.14
C ALA A 191 -12.70 -18.50 -8.88
N SER A 192 -13.85 -19.06 -9.28
CA SER A 192 -15.16 -18.46 -8.98
C SER A 192 -15.48 -18.43 -7.48
N VAL A 193 -15.00 -19.43 -6.73
CA VAL A 193 -15.04 -19.43 -5.26
C VAL A 193 -14.09 -18.38 -4.70
N GLU A 194 -12.90 -18.20 -5.29
CA GLU A 194 -11.93 -17.18 -4.86
C GLU A 194 -12.41 -15.75 -5.13
N VAL A 195 -12.96 -15.44 -6.31
CA VAL A 195 -13.48 -14.10 -6.67
C VAL A 195 -14.62 -13.65 -5.74
N SER A 196 -15.49 -14.57 -5.33
CA SER A 196 -16.57 -14.30 -4.38
C SER A 196 -16.06 -14.00 -2.96
N ILE A 197 -14.86 -14.47 -2.63
CA ILE A 197 -14.23 -14.38 -1.30
C ILE A 197 -13.19 -13.25 -1.28
N GLU A 198 -12.55 -12.91 -2.40
CA GLU A 198 -11.53 -11.85 -2.50
C GLU A 198 -12.13 -10.47 -2.28
N ASP A 199 -13.32 -10.17 -2.79
CA ASP A 199 -14.00 -8.89 -2.49
C ASP A 199 -14.36 -8.80 -1.01
N ILE A 200 -14.79 -9.91 -0.39
CA ILE A 200 -15.09 -9.98 1.04
C ILE A 200 -13.80 -9.89 1.88
N ASP A 201 -12.71 -10.55 1.51
CA ASP A 201 -11.44 -10.57 2.26
C ASP A 201 -10.63 -9.28 2.07
N TYR A 202 -10.73 -8.64 0.91
CA TYR A 202 -10.20 -7.30 0.65
C TYR A 202 -10.88 -6.26 1.55
N GLU A 203 -12.19 -6.40 1.77
CA GLU A 203 -12.93 -5.57 2.72
C GLU A 203 -12.61 -5.92 4.19
N LEU A 204 -12.57 -7.20 4.55
CA LEU A 204 -12.28 -7.67 5.92
C LEU A 204 -10.84 -7.37 6.38
N SER A 205 -9.87 -7.33 5.45
CA SER A 205 -8.48 -6.97 5.75
C SER A 205 -8.22 -5.47 5.85
N GLN A 206 -9.24 -4.64 5.55
CA GLN A 206 -9.12 -3.20 5.63
C GLN A 206 -8.86 -2.75 7.08
N THR A 207 -8.10 -1.67 7.26
CA THR A 207 -7.83 -1.15 8.61
C THR A 207 -9.16 -0.74 9.30
N PRO A 208 -9.39 -1.12 10.57
CA PRO A 208 -10.58 -0.70 11.32
C PRO A 208 -10.66 0.83 11.46
N ILE A 209 -11.88 1.37 11.45
CA ILE A 209 -12.12 2.72 11.98
C ILE A 209 -12.02 2.70 13.51
N ILE A 210 -11.74 3.85 14.11
CA ILE A 210 -11.89 4.04 15.56
C ILE A 210 -13.36 4.41 15.80
N PRO A 211 -14.11 3.65 16.62
CA PRO A 211 -15.51 3.94 16.96
C PRO A 211 -15.67 5.37 17.49
N SER A 212 -16.78 6.01 17.18
CA SER A 212 -17.01 7.44 17.41
C SER A 212 -16.75 7.87 18.85
N ARG A 213 -17.24 7.10 19.84
CA ARG A 213 -17.02 7.32 21.28
C ARG A 213 -15.54 7.25 21.65
N ILE A 214 -14.88 6.14 21.31
CA ILE A 214 -13.43 5.93 21.51
C ILE A 214 -12.63 7.03 20.82
N TYR A 215 -13.04 7.45 19.62
CA TYR A 215 -12.37 8.48 18.84
C TYR A 215 -12.43 9.84 19.54
N ALA A 216 -13.60 10.22 20.05
CA ALA A 216 -13.80 11.45 20.81
C ALA A 216 -13.06 11.45 22.16
N GLU A 217 -13.13 10.35 22.91
CA GLU A 217 -12.38 10.16 24.17
C GLU A 217 -10.87 10.21 23.94
N PHE A 218 -10.40 9.58 22.87
CA PHE A 218 -9.00 9.58 22.49
C PHE A 218 -8.50 10.99 22.18
N ILE A 219 -9.22 11.75 21.35
CA ILE A 219 -8.90 13.15 21.08
C ILE A 219 -8.92 13.97 22.38
N SER A 220 -9.93 13.79 23.23
CA SER A 220 -10.05 14.56 24.48
C SER A 220 -8.91 14.29 25.44
N SER A 221 -8.54 13.02 25.62
CA SER A 221 -7.40 12.58 26.44
C SER A 221 -6.07 13.15 25.94
N LEU A 222 -5.79 13.03 24.64
CA LEU A 222 -4.57 13.58 24.04
C LEU A 222 -4.51 15.11 24.19
N SER A 223 -5.64 15.80 24.03
CA SER A 223 -5.73 17.25 24.20
C SER A 223 -5.29 17.67 25.61
N GLY A 224 -5.85 17.02 26.64
CA GLY A 224 -5.51 17.28 28.04
C GLY A 224 -4.03 16.98 28.34
N GLU A 225 -3.53 15.84 27.84
CA GLU A 225 -2.13 15.45 27.98
C GLU A 225 -1.16 16.46 27.34
N LEU A 226 -1.53 17.06 26.22
CA LEU A 226 -0.75 18.09 25.51
C LEU A 226 -0.82 19.44 26.20
N ASP A 227 -1.99 19.84 26.69
CA ASP A 227 -2.15 21.13 27.39
C ASP A 227 -1.36 21.14 28.70
N GLU A 228 -1.27 20.00 29.40
CA GLU A 228 -0.39 19.85 30.55
C GLU A 228 1.10 19.91 30.16
N ALA A 229 1.50 19.13 29.13
CA ALA A 229 2.89 19.09 28.69
C ALA A 229 3.38 20.45 28.20
N LYS A 230 2.52 21.21 27.49
CA LYS A 230 2.80 22.55 27.00
C LYS A 230 3.15 23.52 28.12
N LYS A 231 2.51 23.43 29.30
CA LYS A 231 2.78 24.30 30.47
C LYS A 231 4.18 24.13 31.04
N ILE A 232 4.79 22.95 30.91
CA ILE A 232 6.12 22.63 31.47
C ILE A 232 7.21 22.46 30.41
N ALA A 233 6.86 22.43 29.13
CA ALA A 233 7.78 22.17 28.01
C ALA A 233 9.01 23.08 28.03
N SER A 234 8.83 24.40 28.15
CA SER A 234 9.94 25.37 28.17
C SER A 234 10.86 25.20 29.37
N LYS A 235 10.30 24.85 30.54
CA LYS A 235 11.08 24.58 31.76
C LYS A 235 11.93 23.32 31.62
N ILE A 236 11.40 22.27 30.98
CA ILE A 236 12.14 21.04 30.71
C ILE A 236 13.31 21.31 29.74
N VAL A 237 13.09 22.10 28.68
CA VAL A 237 14.15 22.50 27.74
C VAL A 237 15.29 23.20 28.50
N ARG A 238 14.97 24.19 29.34
CA ARG A 238 15.97 24.91 30.16
C ARG A 238 16.71 24.00 31.14
N LEU A 239 16.04 23.00 31.72
CA LEU A 239 16.67 22.01 32.59
C LEU A 239 17.71 21.16 31.83
N TYR A 240 17.39 20.74 30.60
CA TYR A 240 18.33 19.99 29.75
C TYR A 240 19.46 20.85 29.20
N GLU A 241 19.19 22.12 28.89
CA GLU A 241 20.23 23.09 28.51
C GLU A 241 21.23 23.30 29.65
N ALA A 242 20.74 23.52 30.87
CA ALA A 242 21.60 23.65 32.05
C ALA A 242 22.43 22.38 32.32
N ARG A 243 21.81 21.21 32.16
CA ARG A 243 22.52 19.93 32.23
C ARG A 243 23.64 19.87 31.18
N TYR A 244 23.32 20.17 29.93
CA TYR A 244 24.25 20.13 28.80
C TYR A 244 25.46 21.04 29.05
N SER A 245 25.23 22.31 29.41
CA SER A 245 26.30 23.27 29.71
C SER A 245 27.13 22.84 30.92
N PHE A 246 26.50 22.33 31.97
CA PHE A 246 27.20 21.86 33.17
C PHE A 246 28.11 20.68 32.86
N GLU A 247 27.58 19.65 32.20
CA GLU A 247 28.32 18.42 31.88
C GLU A 247 29.44 18.70 30.86
N HIS A 248 29.23 19.59 29.88
CA HIS A 248 30.28 20.05 28.97
C HIS A 248 31.41 20.79 29.69
N SER A 249 31.08 21.66 30.66
CA SER A 249 32.11 22.40 31.41
C SER A 249 32.97 21.50 32.32
N LYS A 250 32.41 20.37 32.78
CA LYS A 250 33.07 19.44 33.70
C LYS A 250 33.74 18.27 32.99
N GLY A 251 33.26 17.89 31.81
CA GLY A 251 33.71 16.71 31.06
C GLY A 251 33.16 15.37 31.58
N TYR A 252 32.17 15.38 32.49
CA TYR A 252 31.54 14.17 33.04
C TYR A 252 30.11 14.42 33.55
N GLU A 253 29.31 13.34 33.64
CA GLU A 253 27.91 13.38 34.09
C GLU A 253 27.79 13.61 35.61
N ALA A 254 27.42 14.83 36.02
CA ALA A 254 27.32 15.20 37.43
C ALA A 254 26.07 16.02 37.79
N PHE A 255 25.18 16.29 36.84
CA PHE A 255 24.03 17.17 37.05
C PHE A 255 22.76 16.40 37.46
N GLY A 256 22.08 16.86 38.52
CA GLY A 256 20.76 16.37 38.93
C GLY A 256 20.72 14.88 39.27
N ARG A 257 21.67 14.38 40.07
CA ARG A 257 21.77 12.96 40.44
C ARG A 257 20.87 12.61 41.64
N PRO A 258 20.40 11.35 41.75
CA PRO A 258 19.72 10.86 42.96
C PRO A 258 20.66 10.91 44.17
N HIS A 259 20.12 11.09 45.38
CA HIS A 259 20.92 11.25 46.60
C HIS A 259 21.93 10.11 46.82
N SER A 260 21.54 8.86 46.52
CA SER A 260 22.39 7.67 46.61
C SER A 260 23.58 7.65 45.63
N LYS A 261 23.55 8.47 44.57
CA LYS A 261 24.56 8.50 43.49
C LYS A 261 25.38 9.80 43.44
N VAL A 262 25.25 10.68 44.44
CA VAL A 262 25.99 11.95 44.55
C VAL A 262 27.29 11.78 45.34
N LYS A 263 27.31 10.89 46.34
CA LYS A 263 28.46 10.65 47.20
C LYS A 263 29.66 10.16 46.38
N GLY A 264 30.78 10.89 46.41
CA GLY A 264 32.03 10.56 45.71
C GLY A 264 32.28 11.27 44.38
N ILE A 265 31.35 12.11 43.88
CA ILE A 265 31.54 12.89 42.64
C ILE A 265 31.68 14.37 42.99
N LYS A 266 32.86 14.96 42.75
CA LYS A 266 33.16 16.35 43.11
C LYS A 266 32.24 17.31 42.33
N GLY A 267 31.44 18.09 43.06
CA GLY A 267 30.57 19.12 42.48
C GLY A 267 29.29 18.60 41.83
N ALA A 268 28.89 17.35 42.08
CA ALA A 268 27.60 16.84 41.60
C ALA A 268 26.41 17.54 42.28
N THR A 269 25.36 17.81 41.51
CA THR A 269 24.12 18.44 42.03
C THR A 269 23.02 17.42 42.27
N LEU A 270 22.12 17.71 43.22
CA LEU A 270 20.99 16.84 43.55
C LEU A 270 19.80 17.09 42.61
N TRP A 271 19.14 16.00 42.17
CA TRP A 271 17.91 16.09 41.37
C TRP A 271 16.86 17.00 42.01
N SER A 272 16.61 16.85 43.32
CA SER A 272 15.62 17.63 44.07
C SER A 272 15.91 19.14 44.09
N GLU A 273 17.19 19.52 44.11
CA GLU A 273 17.60 20.93 44.11
C GLU A 273 17.41 21.54 42.72
N GLU A 274 17.83 20.82 41.67
CA GLU A 274 17.71 21.31 40.30
C GLU A 274 16.23 21.46 39.90
N ILE A 275 15.38 20.46 40.13
CA ILE A 275 13.95 20.60 39.79
C ILE A 275 13.25 21.73 40.56
N LYS A 276 13.73 22.07 41.75
CA LYS A 276 13.23 23.20 42.54
C LYS A 276 13.65 24.53 41.91
N LYS A 277 14.92 24.67 41.49
CA LYS A 277 15.42 25.86 40.78
C LYS A 277 14.63 26.16 39.50
N PHE A 278 14.26 25.12 38.74
CA PHE A 278 13.48 25.27 37.50
C PHE A 278 11.96 25.32 37.73
N GLY A 279 11.48 25.26 38.98
CA GLY A 279 10.06 25.31 39.30
C GLY A 279 9.26 24.16 38.70
N LEU A 280 9.85 22.95 38.69
CA LEU A 280 9.30 21.70 38.16
C LEU A 280 8.88 20.72 39.27
N GLN A 281 9.30 20.95 40.52
CA GLN A 281 9.08 20.04 41.65
C GLN A 281 7.61 19.58 41.80
N ARG A 282 6.65 20.50 41.84
CA ARG A 282 5.21 20.17 41.97
C ARG A 282 4.70 19.34 40.79
N ASN A 283 5.11 19.69 39.57
CA ASN A 283 4.70 18.99 38.35
C ASN A 283 5.27 17.57 38.30
N PHE A 284 6.57 17.43 38.59
CA PHE A 284 7.28 16.16 38.53
C PHE A 284 6.78 15.20 39.61
N ASN A 285 6.52 15.69 40.83
CA ASN A 285 5.92 14.87 41.88
C ASN A 285 4.53 14.33 41.47
N ARG A 286 3.67 15.18 40.90
CA ARG A 286 2.34 14.74 40.42
C ARG A 286 2.44 13.74 39.27
N LEU A 287 3.44 13.89 38.39
CA LEU A 287 3.66 13.04 37.23
C LEU A 287 4.47 11.77 37.55
N GLY A 288 4.92 11.58 38.79
CA GLY A 288 5.76 10.45 39.17
C GLY A 288 7.17 10.48 38.54
N ILE A 289 7.69 11.68 38.26
CA ILE A 289 9.02 11.89 37.67
C ILE A 289 10.03 12.18 38.78
N ASP A 290 10.83 11.17 39.12
CA ASP A 290 11.77 11.17 40.23
C ASP A 290 13.26 11.23 39.80
N ASN A 291 13.56 11.00 38.52
CA ASN A 291 14.92 10.98 38.00
C ASN A 291 14.97 11.15 36.46
N TRP A 292 16.18 11.20 35.89
CA TRP A 292 16.39 11.31 34.44
C TRP A 292 15.77 10.16 33.62
N LYS A 293 15.68 8.95 34.18
CA LYS A 293 15.10 7.79 33.48
C LYS A 293 13.57 7.94 33.40
N SER A 294 12.90 8.30 34.49
CA SER A 294 11.46 8.57 34.47
C SER A 294 11.12 9.79 33.61
N LEU A 295 11.95 10.84 33.61
CA LEU A 295 11.79 11.98 32.70
C LEU A 295 11.92 11.57 31.23
N ARG A 296 12.90 10.72 30.90
CA ARG A 296 13.04 10.18 29.54
C ARG A 296 11.82 9.38 29.10
N LEU A 297 11.27 8.53 29.96
CA LEU A 297 10.04 7.77 29.68
C LEU A 297 8.84 8.68 29.47
N TYR A 298 8.72 9.74 30.27
CA TYR A 298 7.70 10.77 30.11
C TYR A 298 7.82 11.48 28.74
N LEU A 299 9.02 11.91 28.34
CA LEU A 299 9.25 12.56 27.05
C LEU A 299 8.95 11.63 25.87
N LEU A 300 9.29 10.34 25.98
CA LEU A 300 8.93 9.33 25.00
C LEU A 300 7.40 9.22 24.86
N ARG A 301 6.66 9.12 25.98
CA ARG A 301 5.17 9.11 25.97
C ARG A 301 4.61 10.38 25.33
N LYS A 302 5.13 11.56 25.66
CA LYS A 302 4.65 12.83 25.06
C LYS A 302 4.99 12.96 23.59
N ALA A 303 6.12 12.41 23.13
CA ALA A 303 6.41 12.34 21.69
C ALA A 303 5.34 11.51 20.97
N TRP A 304 4.91 10.37 21.54
CA TRP A 304 3.82 9.56 21.00
C TRP A 304 2.49 10.31 20.91
N VAL A 305 2.12 11.01 21.98
CA VAL A 305 0.92 11.86 22.03
C VAL A 305 0.95 12.92 20.92
N CYS A 306 2.09 13.60 20.72
CA CYS A 306 2.24 14.59 19.64
C CYS A 306 2.07 13.96 18.25
N ARG A 307 2.63 12.76 18.04
CA ARG A 307 2.54 12.04 16.75
C ARG A 307 1.09 11.70 16.41
N TYR A 308 0.35 11.13 17.35
CA TYR A 308 -1.05 10.78 17.14
C TYR A 308 -1.90 12.02 16.91
N TRP A 309 -1.71 13.09 17.68
CA TRP A 309 -2.40 14.35 17.47
C TRP A 309 -2.22 14.88 16.04
N ILE A 310 -0.97 14.93 15.55
CA ILE A 310 -0.68 15.38 14.19
C ILE A 310 -1.34 14.46 13.16
N MET A 311 -1.28 13.14 13.33
CA MET A 311 -1.89 12.18 12.40
C MET A 311 -3.42 12.24 12.39
N LEU A 312 -4.07 12.49 13.55
CA LEU A 312 -5.53 12.61 13.66
C LEU A 312 -6.06 13.82 12.87
N PHE A 313 -5.36 14.95 12.93
CA PHE A 313 -5.81 16.20 12.30
C PHE A 313 -5.26 16.45 10.89
N THR A 314 -4.34 15.62 10.40
CA THR A 314 -3.81 15.75 9.03
C THR A 314 -4.03 14.50 8.17
N GLY A 315 -4.21 13.34 8.78
CA GLY A 315 -4.23 12.04 8.11
C GLY A 315 -2.92 11.67 7.44
N MET A 316 -1.80 12.36 7.68
CA MET A 316 -0.51 12.03 7.05
C MET A 316 -0.01 10.63 7.43
N ARG A 317 0.82 10.00 6.58
CA ARG A 317 1.37 8.67 6.86
C ARG A 317 2.36 8.74 8.02
N ARG A 318 2.48 7.64 8.76
CA ARG A 318 3.55 7.43 9.75
C ARG A 318 4.93 7.85 9.23
N GLY A 319 5.29 7.42 8.02
CA GLY A 319 6.60 7.73 7.42
C GLY A 319 6.77 9.19 7.01
N GLU A 320 5.68 9.89 6.68
CA GLU A 320 5.68 11.34 6.37
C GLU A 320 5.82 12.13 7.68
N MET A 321 5.06 11.74 8.71
CA MET A 321 5.10 12.35 10.04
C MET A 321 6.48 12.27 10.70
N LEU A 322 7.14 11.09 10.64
CA LEU A 322 8.48 10.91 11.24
C LEU A 322 9.56 11.78 10.58
N LYS A 323 9.31 12.27 9.36
CA LYS A 323 10.24 13.10 8.57
C LYS A 323 9.84 14.58 8.57
N LEU A 324 8.94 15.00 9.44
CA LEU A 324 8.58 16.42 9.55
C LEU A 324 9.79 17.25 9.99
N PRO A 325 10.06 18.39 9.37
CA PRO A 325 11.10 19.32 9.81
C PRO A 325 10.69 20.03 11.10
N PHE A 326 11.68 20.49 11.87
CA PHE A 326 11.45 21.28 13.08
C PHE A 326 10.55 22.49 12.82
N ASN A 327 10.79 23.21 11.72
CA ASN A 327 9.99 24.36 11.28
C ASN A 327 8.88 23.98 10.28
N CYS A 328 8.13 22.91 10.57
CA CYS A 328 7.03 22.45 9.71
C CYS A 328 5.77 23.32 9.77
N LEU A 329 5.53 24.06 10.86
CA LEU A 329 4.30 24.82 11.07
C LEU A 329 4.32 26.16 10.32
N GLN A 330 3.30 26.41 9.51
CA GLN A 330 3.04 27.68 8.85
C GLN A 330 1.61 28.16 9.08
N THR A 331 1.43 29.47 9.03
CA THR A 331 0.12 30.10 9.06
C THR A 331 -0.20 30.66 7.68
N ALA A 332 -1.40 30.40 7.17
CA ALA A 332 -1.94 31.00 5.97
C ALA A 332 -3.20 31.80 6.33
N ILE A 333 -3.30 33.03 5.82
CA ILE A 333 -4.54 33.83 5.92
C ILE A 333 -5.36 33.52 4.67
N THR A 334 -6.51 32.90 4.86
CA THR A 334 -7.48 32.62 3.79
C THR A 334 -8.65 33.59 3.89
N LYS A 335 -9.49 33.66 2.84
CA LYS A 335 -10.73 34.46 2.87
C LYS A 335 -11.66 34.06 4.02
N SER A 336 -11.58 32.80 4.44
CA SER A 336 -12.34 32.17 5.53
C SER A 336 -11.64 32.24 6.90
N GLY A 337 -10.50 32.93 7.02
CA GLY A 337 -9.78 33.13 8.28
C GLY A 337 -8.38 32.52 8.35
N LYS A 338 -7.81 32.52 9.55
CA LYS A 338 -6.45 32.00 9.84
C LYS A 338 -6.46 30.47 9.82
N THR A 339 -5.79 29.91 8.81
CA THR A 339 -5.60 28.46 8.66
C THR A 339 -4.14 28.10 8.97
N VAL A 340 -3.92 26.87 9.42
CA VAL A 340 -2.59 26.37 9.76
C VAL A 340 -2.20 25.25 8.81
N THR A 341 -0.95 25.28 8.33
CA THR A 341 -0.42 24.31 7.38
C THR A 341 0.82 23.65 7.97
N ILE A 342 0.96 22.34 7.77
CA ILE A 342 2.16 21.58 8.08
C ILE A 342 2.92 21.28 6.78
N LYS A 343 4.15 21.77 6.69
CA LYS A 343 5.10 21.47 5.61
C LYS A 343 5.97 20.27 5.95
N GLY A 344 6.05 19.33 5.03
CA GLY A 344 6.88 18.14 5.14
C GLY A 344 7.24 17.58 3.77
N TYR A 345 7.49 16.27 3.71
CA TYR A 345 7.93 15.60 2.49
C TYR A 345 7.13 14.31 2.23
N THR A 346 6.84 14.03 0.96
CA THR A 346 6.24 12.77 0.49
C THR A 346 7.12 12.10 -0.58
N HIS A 347 6.90 10.82 -0.87
CA HIS A 347 7.75 10.00 -1.77
C HIS A 347 6.97 9.36 -2.93
N LYS A 348 5.73 9.80 -3.15
CA LYS A 348 4.75 9.08 -3.98
C LYS A 348 4.83 9.30 -5.47
N THR A 349 5.55 10.32 -5.90
CA THR A 349 5.36 10.91 -7.22
C THR A 349 6.43 10.49 -8.23
N LEU A 350 7.54 9.90 -7.78
CA LEU A 350 8.59 9.38 -8.63
C LEU A 350 9.06 8.05 -8.01
N GLY A 351 8.99 6.93 -8.72
CA GLY A 351 9.44 5.61 -8.27
C GLY A 351 10.94 5.48 -7.95
N THR A 352 11.61 6.61 -7.72
CA THR A 352 13.04 6.80 -7.48
C THR A 352 13.37 7.04 -6.00
N GLY A 353 12.37 7.11 -5.11
CA GLY A 353 12.58 7.36 -3.67
C GLY A 353 12.91 8.81 -3.30
N GLN A 354 12.81 9.74 -4.26
CA GLN A 354 13.00 11.18 -4.01
C GLN A 354 11.88 11.78 -3.14
N LEU A 355 12.29 12.69 -2.25
CA LEU A 355 11.40 13.40 -1.35
C LEU A 355 10.90 14.67 -2.01
N ILE A 356 9.59 14.82 -2.07
CA ILE A 356 8.90 15.95 -2.69
C ILE A 356 8.24 16.76 -1.59
N PRO A 357 8.47 18.09 -1.54
CA PRO A 357 7.79 18.96 -0.59
C PRO A 357 6.27 18.80 -0.68
N ALA A 358 5.62 18.67 0.48
CA ALA A 358 4.18 18.49 0.58
C ALA A 358 3.62 19.28 1.76
N GLU A 359 2.37 19.70 1.63
CA GLU A 359 1.68 20.52 2.61
C GLU A 359 0.36 19.87 3.06
N TRP A 360 0.10 19.86 4.36
CA TRP A 360 -1.14 19.38 4.96
C TRP A 360 -1.87 20.52 5.65
N ILE A 361 -3.16 20.68 5.35
CA ILE A 361 -3.99 21.72 5.94
C ILE A 361 -4.58 21.19 7.27
N SER A 362 -4.63 22.04 8.29
CA SER A 362 -5.17 21.73 9.62
C SER A 362 -5.70 22.99 10.31
N GLY A 363 -6.44 22.82 11.40
CA GLY A 363 -6.83 23.91 12.30
C GLY A 363 -5.73 24.29 13.30
N PRO A 364 -5.85 25.46 13.98
CA PRO A 364 -4.94 25.92 15.04
C PRO A 364 -4.76 24.93 16.21
N ILE A 365 -5.70 23.99 16.35
CA ILE A 365 -5.65 22.90 17.33
C ILE A 365 -4.34 22.09 17.24
N ILE A 366 -3.67 22.05 16.09
CA ILE A 366 -2.42 21.30 15.91
C ILE A 366 -1.20 21.95 16.58
N GLU A 367 -1.26 23.26 16.84
CA GLU A 367 -0.13 24.04 17.37
C GLU A 367 0.35 23.50 18.72
N LYS A 368 -0.57 23.02 19.57
CA LYS A 368 -0.21 22.48 20.90
C LYS A 368 0.75 21.30 20.80
N ALA A 369 0.54 20.39 19.84
CA ALA A 369 1.43 19.25 19.62
C ALA A 369 2.77 19.67 19.05
N ILE A 370 2.79 20.64 18.12
CA ILE A 370 4.03 21.14 17.53
C ILE A 370 4.90 21.83 18.59
N ILE A 371 4.31 22.62 19.48
CA ILE A 371 5.06 23.29 20.57
C ILE A 371 5.73 22.25 21.49
N VAL A 372 4.99 21.22 21.89
CA VAL A 372 5.54 20.15 22.75
C VAL A 372 6.59 19.33 22.00
N ALA A 373 6.34 18.99 20.73
CA ALA A 373 7.28 18.24 19.90
C ALA A 373 8.58 19.02 19.65
N LYS A 374 8.50 20.34 19.40
CA LYS A 374 9.68 21.21 19.29
C LYS A 374 10.52 21.21 20.58
N ALA A 375 9.87 21.30 21.74
CA ALA A 375 10.57 21.23 23.02
C ALA A 375 11.29 19.88 23.21
N ILE A 376 10.65 18.76 22.84
CA ILE A 376 11.26 17.43 22.88
C ILE A 376 12.43 17.34 21.89
N ALA A 377 12.28 17.88 20.68
CA ALA A 377 13.34 17.92 19.68
C ALA A 377 14.55 18.73 20.18
N GLN A 378 14.34 19.88 20.83
CA GLN A 378 15.42 20.66 21.45
C GLN A 378 16.15 19.87 22.54
N VAL A 379 15.40 19.18 23.42
CA VAL A 379 15.99 18.28 24.43
C VAL A 379 16.85 17.20 23.77
N ASN A 380 16.36 16.58 22.70
CA ASN A 380 17.12 15.56 21.96
C ASN A 380 18.33 16.15 21.23
N GLY A 381 18.27 17.42 20.82
CA GLY A 381 19.41 18.17 20.30
C GLY A 381 20.52 18.25 21.33
N PHE A 382 20.21 18.65 22.57
CA PHE A 382 21.18 18.68 23.67
C PHE A 382 21.75 17.29 24.01
N ILE A 383 20.90 16.25 24.04
CA ILE A 383 21.35 14.87 24.34
C ILE A 383 22.34 14.36 23.27
N ASN A 384 22.13 14.73 22.01
CA ASN A 384 22.95 14.28 20.89
C ASN A 384 24.03 15.30 20.48
N SER A 385 24.25 16.35 21.28
CA SER A 385 25.19 17.46 20.99
C SER A 385 25.01 18.08 19.60
N PHE A 386 23.76 18.21 19.14
CA PHE A 386 23.43 18.91 17.90
C PHE A 386 23.41 20.43 18.13
N ASP A 387 23.91 21.20 17.16
CA ASP A 387 23.85 22.66 17.21
C ASP A 387 22.41 23.15 16.98
N MET A 388 21.76 23.54 18.08
CA MET A 388 20.39 24.06 18.08
C MET A 388 20.29 25.55 17.71
N SER A 389 21.35 26.16 17.15
CA SER A 389 21.32 27.53 16.63
C SER A 389 20.30 27.71 15.50
N GLU A 390 19.82 28.94 15.31
CA GLU A 390 18.85 29.27 14.25
C GLU A 390 19.34 28.87 12.85
N LYS A 391 20.66 28.86 12.64
CA LYS A 391 21.30 28.48 11.38
C LYS A 391 21.07 27.00 11.04
N ASN A 392 21.07 26.13 12.04
CA ASN A 392 21.08 24.68 11.87
C ASN A 392 19.76 24.00 12.26
N ILE A 393 18.91 24.67 13.06
CA ILE A 393 17.65 24.11 13.54
C ILE A 393 16.65 23.79 12.41
N GLY A 394 16.72 24.51 11.28
CA GLY A 394 15.90 24.23 10.09
C GLY A 394 16.21 22.87 9.44
N MET A 395 17.42 22.35 9.66
CA MET A 395 17.87 21.04 9.18
C MET A 395 17.70 19.94 10.23
N TYR A 396 16.94 20.20 11.29
CA TYR A 396 16.65 19.24 12.34
C TYR A 396 15.23 18.67 12.19
N PRO A 397 15.00 17.37 12.41
CA PRO A 397 13.66 16.80 12.38
C PRO A 397 12.85 17.20 13.63
N LEU A 398 11.52 17.21 13.50
CA LEU A 398 10.60 17.43 14.63
C LEU A 398 10.60 16.24 15.60
N PHE A 399 10.89 15.04 15.12
CA PHE A 399 10.89 13.80 15.91
C PHE A 399 12.23 13.03 15.81
N PRO A 400 13.35 13.60 16.30
CA PRO A 400 14.63 12.91 16.34
C PRO A 400 14.61 11.72 17.32
N ALA A 401 15.52 10.77 17.13
CA ALA A 401 15.76 9.71 18.09
C ALA A 401 16.42 10.28 19.37
N PHE A 402 16.07 9.69 20.52
CA PHE A 402 16.59 10.09 21.83
C PHE A 402 18.07 9.76 22.04
N THR A 403 18.66 8.85 21.25
CA THR A 403 20.09 8.50 21.36
C THR A 403 20.57 8.00 20.00
N ILE A 404 21.74 8.48 19.56
CA ILE A 404 22.47 7.93 18.41
C ILE A 404 22.95 6.53 18.77
N THR A 405 22.62 5.53 17.96
CA THR A 405 23.17 4.17 18.06
C THR A 405 23.83 3.81 16.73
N LYS A 406 24.76 2.84 16.71
CA LYS A 406 25.38 2.35 15.46
C LYS A 406 24.34 1.95 14.40
N HIS A 407 23.16 1.48 14.82
CA HIS A 407 22.04 1.11 13.94
C HIS A 407 21.19 2.30 13.44
N ASN A 408 21.22 3.45 14.13
CA ASN A 408 20.57 4.69 13.69
C ASN A 408 21.50 5.57 12.82
N ASN A 409 22.77 5.16 12.64
CA ASN A 409 23.74 5.83 11.78
C ASN A 409 23.65 5.38 10.31
N ASP A 410 22.83 4.35 10.04
CA ASP A 410 22.77 3.67 8.74
C ASP A 410 21.42 3.84 8.03
N SER A 411 20.63 4.86 8.41
CA SER A 411 19.35 5.09 7.74
C SER A 411 19.55 5.91 6.47
N SER A 412 19.51 5.20 5.34
CA SER A 412 19.28 5.65 3.97
C SER A 412 18.10 6.63 3.79
N THR A 413 18.16 7.80 4.40
CA THR A 413 17.25 8.92 4.16
C THR A 413 18.07 10.19 4.05
N TRP A 414 18.32 10.61 2.81
CA TRP A 414 18.98 11.84 2.38
C TRP A 414 18.38 13.16 2.94
N THR A 415 17.39 13.10 3.84
CA THR A 415 16.62 14.27 4.33
C THR A 415 17.34 15.05 5.42
N TYR A 416 18.02 14.36 6.35
CA TYR A 416 18.69 14.97 7.50
C TYR A 416 20.05 14.31 7.74
N PRO A 417 21.11 14.73 7.02
CA PRO A 417 22.43 14.08 7.03
C PRO A 417 23.10 13.97 8.40
N SER A 418 22.64 14.73 9.40
CA SER A 418 23.28 14.86 10.70
C SER A 418 22.34 14.62 11.90
N ALA A 419 21.12 14.14 11.67
CA ALA A 419 20.15 13.92 12.74
C ALA A 419 19.70 12.45 12.82
N PRO A 420 19.70 11.84 14.02
CA PRO A 420 19.23 10.48 14.16
C PRO A 420 17.72 10.45 13.99
N LEU A 421 17.21 9.73 12.98
CA LEU A 421 15.77 9.54 12.83
C LEU A 421 15.29 8.39 13.71
N GLN A 422 14.17 8.59 14.39
CA GLN A 422 13.57 7.54 15.20
C GLN A 422 12.86 6.51 14.31
N THR A 423 13.27 5.25 14.38
CA THR A 423 12.48 4.14 13.86
C THR A 423 11.23 3.95 14.72
N TRP A 424 10.13 3.53 14.09
CA TRP A 424 8.89 3.26 14.81
C TRP A 424 9.08 2.05 15.74
N THR A 425 9.42 2.29 17.00
CA THR A 425 9.57 1.23 18.00
C THR A 425 8.22 0.92 18.65
N LYS A 426 7.94 -0.37 18.91
CA LYS A 426 6.76 -0.79 19.68
C LYS A 426 6.95 -0.35 21.15
N HIS A 427 6.55 0.87 21.47
CA HIS A 427 6.55 1.35 22.86
C HIS A 427 5.39 0.68 23.62
N PRO A 428 5.52 0.30 24.91
CA PRO A 428 4.44 -0.30 25.69
C PRO A 428 3.12 0.48 25.62
N TYR A 429 3.20 1.81 25.70
CA TYR A 429 2.07 2.74 25.54
C TYR A 429 1.46 2.84 24.13
N HIS A 430 1.94 2.06 23.14
CA HIS A 430 1.31 1.96 21.83
C HIS A 430 0.01 1.13 21.87
N LYS A 431 -0.18 0.29 22.90
CA LYS A 431 -1.29 -0.67 22.94
C LYS A 431 -2.48 -0.26 23.80
N SER A 432 -2.34 0.81 24.60
CA SER A 432 -3.41 1.24 25.49
C SER A 432 -3.26 2.71 25.82
N ILE A 433 -4.38 3.42 25.82
CA ILE A 433 -4.51 4.70 26.51
C ILE A 433 -5.25 4.41 27.79
N ASP A 434 -4.66 4.85 28.89
CA ASP A 434 -5.22 4.65 30.21
C ASP A 434 -6.68 5.16 30.23
N GLY A 435 -7.62 4.28 30.56
CA GLY A 435 -9.05 4.61 30.71
C GLY A 435 -9.93 4.43 29.47
N ILE A 436 -9.39 4.18 28.28
CA ILE A 436 -10.21 3.91 27.09
C ILE A 436 -10.34 2.39 26.91
N VAL A 437 -11.50 1.86 27.29
CA VAL A 437 -11.86 0.45 27.16
C VAL A 437 -12.99 0.28 26.15
N VAL A 438 -13.02 -0.87 25.49
CA VAL A 438 -14.07 -1.23 24.52
C VAL A 438 -15.34 -1.60 25.25
N THR A 439 -16.46 -0.97 24.88
CA THR A 439 -17.80 -1.27 25.38
C THR A 439 -18.64 -1.98 24.32
N GLN A 440 -19.82 -2.46 24.73
CA GLN A 440 -20.75 -3.14 23.82
C GLN A 440 -21.22 -2.20 22.69
N GLU A 441 -21.44 -0.92 23.00
CA GLU A 441 -21.87 0.09 22.05
C GLU A 441 -20.83 0.30 20.93
N ASP A 442 -19.54 0.19 21.24
CA ASP A 442 -18.49 0.31 20.22
C ASP A 442 -18.51 -0.88 19.24
N ILE A 443 -18.75 -2.09 19.74
CA ILE A 443 -18.87 -3.31 18.92
C ILE A 443 -20.12 -3.22 18.05
N GLU A 444 -21.22 -2.72 18.60
CA GLU A 444 -22.45 -2.47 17.84
C GLU A 444 -22.26 -1.43 16.74
N GLU A 445 -21.53 -0.33 17.00
CA GLU A 445 -21.16 0.66 15.98
C GLU A 445 -20.33 0.00 14.86
N LEU A 446 -19.32 -0.79 15.23
CA LEU A 446 -18.48 -1.51 14.27
C LEU A 446 -19.28 -2.53 13.45
N ASN A 447 -20.24 -3.23 14.06
CA ASN A 447 -21.13 -4.15 13.35
C ASN A 447 -22.08 -3.42 12.40
N LYS A 448 -22.59 -2.23 12.76
CA LYS A 448 -23.35 -1.38 11.82
C LYS A 448 -22.49 -0.95 10.64
N PHE A 449 -21.22 -0.62 10.89
CA PHE A 449 -20.27 -0.22 9.85
C PHE A 449 -19.86 -1.40 8.94
N MET A 450 -19.55 -2.56 9.52
CA MET A 450 -19.25 -3.82 8.81
C MET A 450 -19.83 -5.03 9.57
N ALA A 451 -21.01 -5.47 9.14
CA ALA A 451 -21.77 -6.53 9.80
C ALA A 451 -21.12 -7.92 9.78
N PHE A 452 -20.28 -8.20 8.77
CA PHE A 452 -19.71 -9.53 8.55
C PHE A 452 -18.26 -9.67 9.02
N ARG A 453 -17.72 -8.66 9.71
CA ARG A 453 -16.35 -8.68 10.24
C ARG A 453 -16.32 -9.25 11.65
N ASP A 454 -15.47 -10.25 11.86
CA ASP A 454 -15.25 -10.84 13.18
C ASP A 454 -14.29 -9.96 13.99
N TRP A 455 -14.83 -8.91 14.61
CA TRP A 455 -14.07 -7.95 15.41
C TRP A 455 -13.43 -8.58 16.66
N GLU A 456 -14.16 -9.49 17.30
CA GLU A 456 -13.77 -10.10 18.58
C GLU A 456 -12.73 -11.22 18.40
N GLY A 457 -12.84 -12.02 17.32
CA GLY A 457 -11.90 -13.08 17.01
C GLY A 457 -10.68 -12.59 16.21
N SER A 458 -10.90 -12.01 15.02
CA SER A 458 -9.82 -11.74 14.06
C SER A 458 -9.00 -10.47 14.36
N ASP A 459 -9.64 -9.40 14.84
CA ASP A 459 -8.97 -8.12 15.12
C ASP A 459 -8.48 -7.99 16.58
N SER A 460 -8.77 -8.98 17.42
CA SER A 460 -8.47 -8.96 18.86
C SER A 460 -9.09 -7.76 19.60
N ILE A 461 -10.22 -7.22 19.10
CA ILE A 461 -10.97 -6.16 19.77
C ILE A 461 -11.91 -6.83 20.76
N LYS A 462 -11.56 -6.83 22.04
CA LYS A 462 -12.33 -7.52 23.07
C LYS A 462 -13.01 -6.55 24.01
N LEU A 463 -14.24 -6.88 24.37
CA LEU A 463 -15.02 -6.13 25.35
C LEU A 463 -14.26 -6.05 26.68
N GLY A 464 -14.20 -4.84 27.25
CA GLY A 464 -13.48 -4.57 28.50
C GLY A 464 -11.95 -4.45 28.37
N GLU A 465 -11.36 -4.77 27.22
CA GLU A 465 -9.94 -4.53 26.96
C GLU A 465 -9.71 -3.12 26.39
N HIS A 466 -8.43 -2.70 26.34
CA HIS A 466 -8.06 -1.42 25.73
C HIS A 466 -8.16 -1.47 24.21
N TRP A 467 -8.60 -0.36 23.61
CA TRP A 467 -8.65 -0.24 22.15
C TRP A 467 -7.24 -0.34 21.52
N PRO A 468 -7.02 -1.24 20.54
CA PRO A 468 -5.70 -1.47 19.96
C PRO A 468 -5.33 -0.38 18.92
N ILE A 469 -4.91 0.79 19.39
CA ILE A 469 -4.60 1.94 18.52
C ILE A 469 -3.45 1.63 17.54
N ALA A 470 -3.70 1.88 16.26
CA ALA A 470 -2.69 1.86 15.21
C ALA A 470 -2.68 3.15 14.37
N PRO A 471 -1.51 3.61 13.88
CA PRO A 471 -1.40 4.86 13.11
C PRO A 471 -2.29 4.94 11.87
N HIS A 472 -2.51 3.79 11.23
CA HIS A 472 -3.32 3.75 10.01
C HIS A 472 -4.80 4.00 10.32
N GLN A 473 -5.26 3.70 11.55
CA GLN A 473 -6.63 3.98 11.98
C GLN A 473 -6.90 5.49 12.06
N CYS A 474 -5.92 6.34 12.40
CA CYS A 474 -6.10 7.79 12.40
C CYS A 474 -6.48 8.30 11.01
N ARG A 475 -5.75 7.85 10.00
CA ARG A 475 -6.00 8.22 8.60
C ARG A 475 -7.32 7.65 8.09
N ARG A 476 -7.61 6.39 8.43
CA ARG A 476 -8.85 5.71 8.03
C ARG A 476 -10.09 6.38 8.64
N SER A 477 -10.06 6.62 9.95
CA SER A 477 -11.17 7.27 10.66
C SER A 477 -11.40 8.69 10.16
N LEU A 478 -10.33 9.47 9.95
CA LEU A 478 -10.45 10.80 9.36
C LEU A 478 -11.11 10.75 7.96
N ALA A 479 -10.71 9.81 7.10
CA ALA A 479 -11.29 9.66 5.77
C ALA A 479 -12.79 9.34 5.82
N VAL A 480 -13.16 8.37 6.65
CA VAL A 480 -14.53 7.88 6.78
C VAL A 480 -15.44 8.94 7.37
N TYR A 481 -15.06 9.55 8.50
CA TYR A 481 -15.90 10.56 9.16
C TYR A 481 -15.97 11.87 8.38
N ALA A 482 -14.89 12.28 7.70
CA ALA A 482 -14.92 13.46 6.83
C ALA A 482 -15.83 13.24 5.60
N ALA A 483 -15.78 12.05 4.98
CA ALA A 483 -16.69 11.72 3.90
C ALA A 483 -18.15 11.64 4.40
N ARG A 484 -18.35 11.11 5.61
CA ARG A 484 -19.67 10.99 6.23
C ARG A 484 -20.29 12.35 6.58
N SER A 485 -19.50 13.37 6.89
CA SER A 485 -20.03 14.69 7.23
C SER A 485 -20.68 15.43 6.05
N LYS A 486 -20.44 15.00 4.80
CA LYS A 486 -20.87 15.65 3.55
C LYS A 486 -20.23 17.03 3.28
N ASP A 487 -19.37 17.53 4.17
CA ASP A 487 -18.69 18.83 4.03
C ASP A 487 -17.34 18.73 3.31
N VAL A 488 -16.78 17.52 3.20
CA VAL A 488 -15.44 17.30 2.64
C VAL A 488 -15.52 16.48 1.36
N SER A 489 -15.16 17.11 0.25
CA SER A 489 -15.21 16.46 -1.05
C SER A 489 -14.12 15.41 -1.25
N LEU A 490 -14.40 14.48 -2.16
CA LEU A 490 -13.45 13.43 -2.57
C LEU A 490 -12.14 14.04 -3.09
N GLY A 491 -12.22 15.17 -3.79
CA GLY A 491 -11.06 15.91 -4.30
C GLY A 491 -10.21 16.51 -3.18
N VAL A 492 -10.84 17.10 -2.15
CA VAL A 492 -10.16 17.64 -0.97
C VAL A 492 -9.46 16.53 -0.21
N LEU A 493 -10.13 15.39 0.03
CA LEU A 493 -9.51 14.24 0.67
C LEU A 493 -8.32 13.69 -0.14
N LYS A 494 -8.45 13.55 -1.46
CA LYS A 494 -7.35 13.14 -2.35
C LYS A 494 -6.14 14.06 -2.19
N HIS A 495 -6.37 15.38 -2.19
CA HIS A 495 -5.32 16.38 -2.05
C HIS A 495 -4.69 16.35 -0.65
N GLN A 496 -5.49 16.29 0.43
CA GLN A 496 -5.00 16.21 1.81
C GLN A 496 -4.13 14.97 2.02
N PHE A 497 -4.53 13.85 1.42
CA PHE A 497 -3.86 12.56 1.58
C PHE A 497 -2.71 12.32 0.59
N LYS A 498 -2.49 13.22 -0.38
CA LYS A 498 -1.51 13.05 -1.45
C LYS A 498 -1.75 11.71 -2.17
N HIS A 499 -3.01 11.44 -2.50
CA HIS A 499 -3.37 10.26 -3.30
C HIS A 499 -3.18 10.55 -4.78
N LEU A 500 -2.62 9.59 -5.51
CA LEU A 500 -2.37 9.73 -6.94
C LEU A 500 -3.70 9.76 -7.71
N THR A 501 -4.62 8.89 -7.33
CA THR A 501 -5.90 8.69 -8.01
C THR A 501 -7.09 8.85 -7.05
N LYS A 502 -8.31 9.03 -7.58
CA LYS A 502 -9.53 9.16 -6.78
C LYS A 502 -9.93 7.83 -6.14
N GLU A 503 -9.64 6.72 -6.81
CA GLU A 503 -9.91 5.33 -6.39
C GLU A 503 -9.15 5.00 -5.11
N MET A 504 -7.91 5.49 -4.97
CA MET A 504 -7.18 5.39 -3.71
C MET A 504 -7.97 6.06 -2.58
N THR A 505 -8.52 7.25 -2.79
CA THR A 505 -9.30 7.94 -1.75
C THR A 505 -10.63 7.24 -1.48
N LEU A 506 -11.31 6.74 -2.51
CA LEU A 506 -12.52 5.93 -2.39
C LEU A 506 -12.28 4.70 -1.51
N TYR A 507 -11.15 4.00 -1.72
CA TYR A 507 -10.74 2.91 -0.85
C TYR A 507 -10.64 3.36 0.62
N TYR A 508 -10.02 4.51 0.90
CA TYR A 508 -9.86 5.01 2.27
C TYR A 508 -11.16 5.46 2.94
N GLN A 509 -12.15 5.95 2.20
CA GLN A 509 -13.46 6.33 2.74
C GLN A 509 -14.52 5.22 2.60
N ASN A 510 -14.12 4.01 2.18
CA ASN A 510 -15.06 2.91 1.95
C ASN A 510 -16.01 2.72 3.14
N ARG A 511 -17.29 2.45 2.83
CA ARG A 511 -18.38 2.30 3.81
C ARG A 511 -18.67 3.55 4.67
N SER A 512 -18.20 4.74 4.29
CA SER A 512 -18.51 5.97 5.02
C SER A 512 -20.01 6.21 5.22
N ALA A 513 -20.84 5.77 4.26
CA ALA A 513 -22.30 5.81 4.36
C ALA A 513 -22.86 5.15 5.63
N TRP A 514 -22.20 4.11 6.15
CA TRP A 514 -22.64 3.34 7.32
C TRP A 514 -21.92 3.76 8.61
N ALA A 515 -21.07 4.77 8.55
CA ALA A 515 -20.44 5.33 9.75
C ALA A 515 -21.39 6.29 10.47
N VAL A 516 -21.19 6.46 11.77
CA VAL A 516 -21.87 7.51 12.55
C VAL A 516 -21.47 8.88 12.04
N ASN A 517 -22.43 9.78 11.89
CA ASN A 517 -22.14 11.18 11.55
C ASN A 517 -21.77 11.94 12.83
N ILE A 518 -20.47 12.09 13.07
CA ILE A 518 -19.94 12.76 14.28
C ILE A 518 -20.06 14.30 14.23
N ILE A 519 -20.48 14.88 13.10
CA ILE A 519 -20.62 16.33 12.92
C ILE A 519 -22.09 16.74 13.03
N ASN A 520 -23.00 16.02 12.36
CA ASN A 520 -24.43 16.29 12.38
C ASN A 520 -25.17 15.10 13.01
N SER A 521 -25.54 15.21 14.28
CA SER A 521 -26.20 14.14 15.05
C SER A 521 -27.70 13.98 14.78
N GLU A 522 -28.31 14.86 13.99
CA GLU A 522 -29.74 14.85 13.67
C GLU A 522 -30.08 13.99 12.44
N ASP A 523 -29.07 13.57 11.68
CA ASP A 523 -29.21 12.82 10.42
C ASP A 523 -28.93 11.32 10.63
N GLU A 524 -29.93 10.54 11.04
CA GLU A 524 -29.85 9.07 11.05
C GLU A 524 -30.88 8.46 10.09
N GLY A 525 -30.42 7.66 9.11
CA GLY A 525 -31.31 6.84 8.26
C GLY A 525 -30.96 6.78 6.77
N LEU A 526 -31.86 6.16 5.99
CA LEU A 526 -31.71 5.97 4.54
C LEU A 526 -31.68 7.30 3.75
N GLU A 527 -32.39 8.33 4.23
CA GLU A 527 -32.41 9.65 3.59
C GLU A 527 -31.06 10.35 3.66
N ASP A 528 -30.36 10.20 4.79
CA ASP A 528 -29.04 10.76 5.02
C ASP A 528 -27.98 10.09 4.12
N VAL A 529 -28.09 8.78 3.93
CA VAL A 529 -27.27 7.99 3.00
C VAL A 529 -27.54 8.41 1.55
N ALA A 530 -28.81 8.58 1.19
CA ALA A 530 -29.19 9.12 -0.11
C ALA A 530 -28.62 10.55 -0.30
N GLY A 531 -28.57 11.35 0.77
CA GLY A 531 -27.91 12.64 0.80
C GLY A 531 -26.42 12.55 0.46
N LEU A 532 -25.68 11.62 1.08
CA LEU A 532 -24.27 11.37 0.76
C LEU A 532 -24.07 10.97 -0.72
N ILE A 533 -24.91 10.06 -1.23
CA ILE A 533 -24.87 9.62 -2.63
C ILE A 533 -25.11 10.82 -3.57
N ARG A 534 -26.11 11.66 -3.27
CA ARG A 534 -26.41 12.88 -4.03
C ARG A 534 -25.24 13.87 -4.02
N THR A 535 -24.57 14.06 -2.88
CA THR A 535 -23.37 14.91 -2.78
C THR A 535 -22.24 14.38 -3.66
N ILE A 536 -21.95 13.08 -3.60
CA ILE A 536 -20.91 12.45 -4.44
C ILE A 536 -21.25 12.59 -5.93
N GLU A 537 -22.52 12.39 -6.31
CA GLU A 537 -22.95 12.53 -7.69
C GLU A 537 -22.83 13.98 -8.19
N LEU A 538 -23.20 14.94 -7.34
CA LEU A 538 -23.05 16.36 -7.62
C LEU A 538 -21.57 16.74 -7.77
N GLU A 539 -20.69 16.25 -6.91
CA GLU A 539 -19.23 16.45 -7.03
C GLU A 539 -18.67 15.87 -8.33
N ARG A 540 -19.14 14.68 -8.74
CA ARG A 540 -18.78 14.09 -10.03
C ARG A 540 -19.21 15.02 -11.17
N LYS A 541 -20.48 15.44 -11.20
CA LYS A 541 -21.03 16.35 -12.23
C LYS A 541 -20.28 17.68 -12.29
N LEU A 542 -19.94 18.26 -11.14
CA LEU A 542 -19.13 19.47 -11.07
C LEU A 542 -17.70 19.25 -11.59
N SER A 543 -17.08 18.10 -11.27
CA SER A 543 -15.75 17.76 -11.79
C SER A 543 -15.76 17.63 -13.30
N GLU A 544 -16.78 16.98 -13.87
CA GLU A 544 -16.95 16.82 -15.32
C GLU A 544 -17.17 18.17 -15.99
N PHE A 545 -18.00 19.04 -15.40
CA PHE A 545 -18.18 20.41 -15.89
C PHE A 545 -16.88 21.20 -15.89
N LEU A 546 -16.09 21.17 -14.81
CA LEU A 546 -14.81 21.91 -14.74
C LEU A 546 -13.80 21.43 -15.79
N LEU A 547 -13.78 20.12 -16.07
CA LEU A 547 -12.97 19.56 -17.16
C LEU A 547 -13.49 20.03 -18.52
N PHE A 548 -14.80 20.02 -18.75
CA PHE A 548 -15.40 20.52 -19.98
C PHE A 548 -15.13 22.03 -20.17
N GLU A 549 -15.28 22.82 -19.12
CA GLU A 549 -15.00 24.25 -19.11
C GLU A 549 -13.55 24.51 -19.53
N LYS A 550 -12.60 23.77 -18.96
CA LYS A 550 -11.17 23.91 -19.28
C LYS A 550 -10.84 23.46 -20.70
N GLU A 551 -11.24 22.24 -21.06
CA GLU A 551 -10.78 21.57 -22.29
C GLU A 551 -11.61 21.93 -23.53
N VAL A 552 -12.82 22.49 -23.36
CA VAL A 552 -13.77 22.77 -24.45
C VAL A 552 -14.18 24.25 -24.50
N MET A 553 -14.66 24.81 -23.38
CA MET A 553 -15.17 26.19 -23.37
C MET A 553 -14.05 27.21 -23.47
N ASN A 554 -13.05 27.09 -22.60
CA ASN A 554 -11.91 28.01 -22.48
C ASN A 554 -10.72 27.59 -23.35
N SER A 555 -10.85 26.50 -24.11
CA SER A 555 -9.79 26.03 -24.99
C SER A 555 -9.69 26.89 -26.24
N SER A 556 -8.48 27.36 -26.52
CA SER A 556 -8.08 27.99 -27.79
C SER A 556 -7.63 26.98 -28.84
N ASP A 557 -7.49 25.71 -28.45
CA ASP A 557 -7.10 24.65 -29.39
C ASP A 557 -8.26 24.29 -30.30
N ARG A 558 -7.93 23.94 -31.55
CA ARG A 558 -8.89 23.34 -32.47
C ARG A 558 -9.41 22.03 -31.89
N LEU A 559 -10.72 21.93 -31.72
CA LEU A 559 -11.37 20.71 -31.28
C LEU A 559 -11.76 19.88 -32.49
N TRP A 560 -11.56 18.57 -32.41
CA TRP A 560 -11.85 17.67 -33.52
C TRP A 560 -12.32 16.29 -33.04
N GLY A 561 -12.78 15.44 -33.95
CA GLY A 561 -13.53 14.21 -33.61
C GLY A 561 -15.04 14.42 -33.79
N GLY A 562 -15.87 13.44 -33.44
CA GLY A 562 -17.32 13.53 -33.73
C GLY A 562 -17.98 14.77 -33.12
N GLU A 563 -17.93 14.89 -31.79
CA GLU A 563 -18.52 16.01 -31.07
C GLU A 563 -17.61 17.25 -31.12
N GLY A 564 -16.29 17.05 -31.13
CA GLY A 564 -15.31 18.13 -31.28
C GLY A 564 -15.53 18.93 -32.57
N ASN A 565 -15.70 18.26 -33.71
CA ASN A 565 -15.97 18.92 -35.00
C ASN A 565 -17.29 19.71 -34.99
N ARG A 566 -18.34 19.21 -34.31
CA ARG A 566 -19.62 19.90 -34.19
C ARG A 566 -19.47 21.23 -33.45
N ILE A 567 -18.72 21.22 -32.35
CA ILE A 567 -18.45 22.39 -31.53
C ILE A 567 -17.55 23.38 -32.28
N ASP A 568 -16.46 22.89 -32.89
CA ASP A 568 -15.48 23.72 -33.59
C ASP A 568 -16.08 24.38 -34.84
N SER A 569 -16.87 23.63 -35.62
CA SER A 569 -17.58 24.17 -36.79
C SER A 569 -18.57 25.27 -36.43
N ALA A 570 -19.24 25.16 -35.28
CA ALA A 570 -20.15 26.19 -34.80
C ALA A 570 -19.40 27.47 -34.38
N LYS A 571 -18.25 27.31 -33.68
CA LYS A 571 -17.35 28.42 -33.36
C LYS A 571 -16.85 29.14 -34.62
N GLN A 572 -16.38 28.39 -35.62
CA GLN A 572 -15.85 28.95 -36.88
C GLN A 572 -16.90 29.70 -37.72
N ARG A 573 -18.16 29.27 -37.66
CA ARG A 573 -19.30 29.95 -38.34
C ARG A 573 -19.76 31.23 -37.64
N GLY A 574 -19.15 31.59 -36.50
CA GLY A 574 -19.54 32.76 -35.70
C GLY A 574 -20.88 32.61 -34.98
N ILE A 575 -21.40 31.37 -34.85
CA ILE A 575 -22.63 31.06 -34.10
C ILE A 575 -22.27 29.94 -33.11
N PRO A 576 -21.56 30.26 -32.01
CA PRO A 576 -21.17 29.26 -31.04
C PRO A 576 -22.41 28.63 -30.40
N LEU A 577 -22.28 27.39 -29.94
CA LEU A 577 -23.38 26.71 -29.26
C LEU A 577 -23.60 27.33 -27.88
N VAL A 578 -24.86 27.42 -27.44
CA VAL A 578 -25.22 27.90 -26.09
C VAL A 578 -24.47 27.16 -24.98
N ILE A 579 -24.16 25.87 -25.18
CA ILE A 579 -23.37 25.04 -24.25
C ILE A 579 -21.91 25.49 -24.08
N VAL A 580 -21.44 26.41 -24.91
CA VAL A 580 -20.07 26.95 -24.91
C VAL A 580 -20.05 28.42 -24.51
N GLU A 581 -21.11 29.17 -24.78
CA GLU A 581 -21.21 30.59 -24.43
C GLU A 581 -21.75 30.83 -23.02
N ASP A 582 -22.80 30.11 -22.64
CA ASP A 582 -23.48 30.31 -21.36
C ASP A 582 -22.99 29.31 -20.33
N ARG A 583 -22.02 29.77 -19.53
CA ARG A 583 -21.43 29.01 -18.43
C ARG A 583 -22.46 28.56 -17.39
N GLU A 584 -23.41 29.43 -17.03
CA GLU A 584 -24.37 29.13 -15.97
C GLU A 584 -25.40 28.10 -16.43
N SER A 585 -25.96 28.28 -17.63
CA SER A 585 -26.86 27.29 -18.25
C SER A 585 -26.18 25.95 -18.46
N THR A 586 -24.92 25.95 -18.89
CA THR A 586 -24.14 24.73 -19.08
C THR A 586 -23.91 24.02 -17.74
N LEU A 587 -23.50 24.76 -16.70
CA LEU A 587 -23.33 24.22 -15.35
C LEU A 587 -24.62 23.56 -14.83
N GLU A 588 -25.78 24.19 -15.04
CA GLU A 588 -27.06 23.60 -14.62
C GLU A 588 -27.42 22.33 -15.41
N ARG A 589 -27.14 22.29 -16.72
CA ARG A 589 -27.32 21.06 -17.52
C ARG A 589 -26.46 19.91 -17.02
N PHE A 590 -25.23 20.17 -16.56
CA PHE A 590 -24.38 19.16 -15.92
C PHE A 590 -24.94 18.72 -14.57
N LYS A 591 -25.39 19.64 -13.69
CA LYS A 591 -26.02 19.30 -12.40
C LYS A 591 -27.28 18.45 -12.58
N GLN A 592 -28.10 18.76 -13.57
CA GLN A 592 -29.31 18.01 -13.94
C GLN A 592 -29.01 16.67 -14.63
N GLY A 593 -27.75 16.38 -14.97
CA GLY A 593 -27.35 15.14 -15.65
C GLY A 593 -27.70 15.10 -17.15
N GLN A 594 -28.04 16.23 -17.76
CA GLN A 594 -28.33 16.33 -19.19
C GLN A 594 -27.04 16.35 -20.05
N MET A 595 -25.90 16.61 -19.41
CA MET A 595 -24.58 16.60 -20.04
C MET A 595 -23.61 15.76 -19.23
N THR A 596 -22.60 15.23 -19.90
CA THR A 596 -21.53 14.41 -19.32
C THR A 596 -20.24 14.70 -20.06
N TYR A 597 -19.13 14.74 -19.35
CA TYR A 597 -17.81 14.89 -19.95
C TYR A 597 -16.77 14.11 -19.16
N LYS A 598 -16.21 13.07 -19.79
CA LYS A 598 -15.24 12.15 -19.19
C LYS A 598 -13.90 12.31 -19.89
N GLU A 599 -12.82 12.42 -19.13
CA GLU A 599 -11.47 12.35 -19.70
C GLU A 599 -11.15 10.90 -20.07
N GLY A 600 -10.89 10.65 -21.35
CA GLY A 600 -10.48 9.35 -21.88
C GLY A 600 -8.97 9.27 -22.14
N PRO A 601 -8.45 8.09 -22.56
CA PRO A 601 -7.03 7.87 -22.79
C PRO A 601 -6.38 8.79 -23.84
N LEU A 602 -7.18 9.30 -24.78
CA LEU A 602 -6.72 10.12 -25.91
C LEU A 602 -7.28 11.55 -25.90
N GLY A 603 -8.43 11.78 -25.29
CA GLY A 603 -9.18 13.04 -25.33
C GLY A 603 -10.47 12.95 -24.51
N GLY A 604 -11.32 13.96 -24.60
CA GLY A 604 -12.60 14.01 -23.91
C GLY A 604 -13.67 13.14 -24.57
N CYS A 605 -14.65 12.70 -23.78
CA CYS A 605 -15.79 11.90 -24.23
C CYS A 605 -17.09 12.42 -23.63
N THR A 606 -18.11 12.61 -24.46
CA THR A 606 -19.45 13.07 -24.05
C THR A 606 -20.51 11.96 -24.03
N ASN A 607 -20.10 10.68 -24.11
CA ASN A 607 -21.03 9.56 -24.09
C ASN A 607 -21.71 9.42 -22.71
N PRO A 608 -23.04 9.56 -22.61
CA PRO A 608 -23.77 9.35 -21.36
C PRO A 608 -23.85 7.87 -20.98
N GLU A 609 -23.82 6.97 -21.97
CA GLU A 609 -24.02 5.53 -21.79
C GLU A 609 -22.71 4.75 -21.58
N PRO A 610 -22.79 3.49 -21.08
CA PRO A 610 -21.66 2.56 -21.11
C PRO A 610 -21.08 2.42 -22.52
N CYS A 611 -19.75 2.35 -22.62
CA CYS A 611 -19.05 2.34 -23.92
C CYS A 611 -18.44 0.97 -24.21
N ASP A 612 -18.80 0.37 -25.34
CA ASP A 612 -18.24 -0.87 -25.88
C ASP A 612 -16.90 -0.66 -26.62
N LYS A 613 -16.58 0.59 -26.98
CA LYS A 613 -15.36 0.95 -27.72
C LYS A 613 -14.12 1.16 -26.85
N ILE A 614 -14.27 1.27 -25.53
CA ILE A 614 -13.14 1.40 -24.61
C ILE A 614 -12.54 0.01 -24.41
N SER A 615 -11.57 -0.34 -25.24
CA SER A 615 -10.79 -1.57 -25.13
C SER A 615 -9.37 -1.28 -24.63
N LEU A 616 -8.86 -2.12 -23.72
CA LEU A 616 -7.47 -2.10 -23.26
C LEU A 616 -6.47 -2.39 -24.40
N THR A 617 -6.92 -2.99 -25.50
CA THR A 617 -6.06 -3.46 -26.60
C THR A 617 -6.05 -2.56 -27.83
N VAL A 618 -7.06 -1.70 -28.04
CA VAL A 618 -7.17 -0.88 -29.26
C VAL A 618 -7.29 0.60 -28.91
N ILE A 619 -6.13 1.26 -28.84
CA ILE A 619 -5.98 2.64 -28.37
C ILE A 619 -6.67 3.64 -29.30
N ASP A 620 -6.73 3.40 -30.61
CA ASP A 620 -7.22 4.37 -31.61
C ASP A 620 -8.74 4.40 -31.80
N SER A 621 -9.50 3.51 -31.17
CA SER A 621 -10.96 3.38 -31.35
C SER A 621 -11.73 4.64 -30.97
N CYS A 622 -11.20 5.43 -30.04
CA CYS A 622 -11.82 6.68 -29.59
C CYS A 622 -11.57 7.85 -30.56
N VAL A 623 -10.59 7.76 -31.46
CA VAL A 623 -10.23 8.87 -32.37
C VAL A 623 -11.39 9.20 -33.33
N PRO A 624 -11.98 8.24 -34.07
CA PRO A 624 -13.10 8.52 -34.98
C PRO A 624 -14.48 8.47 -34.29
N CYS A 625 -14.54 8.43 -32.95
CA CYS A 625 -15.80 8.23 -32.25
C CYS A 625 -16.71 9.47 -32.35
N THR A 626 -18.03 9.23 -32.44
CA THR A 626 -19.07 10.26 -32.50
C THR A 626 -19.10 11.14 -31.24
N TRP A 627 -18.77 10.56 -30.08
CA TRP A 627 -18.77 11.24 -28.79
C TRP A 627 -17.42 11.85 -28.40
N ALA A 628 -16.40 11.71 -29.25
CA ALA A 628 -15.04 12.15 -28.92
C ALA A 628 -14.85 13.64 -29.16
N ILE A 629 -14.12 14.27 -28.23
CA ILE A 629 -13.59 15.62 -28.32
C ILE A 629 -12.07 15.52 -28.16
N ASN A 630 -11.36 15.59 -29.28
CA ASN A 630 -9.92 15.52 -29.37
C ASN A 630 -9.32 16.91 -29.59
N ASN A 631 -8.05 17.08 -29.24
CA ASN A 631 -7.31 18.33 -29.37
C ASN A 631 -5.87 18.07 -29.87
N SER A 632 -4.99 19.07 -29.80
CA SER A 632 -3.60 18.92 -30.22
C SER A 632 -2.82 17.88 -29.39
N GLU A 633 -3.13 17.80 -28.09
CA GLU A 633 -2.51 16.84 -27.15
C GLU A 633 -2.85 15.39 -27.50
N THR A 634 -4.03 15.14 -28.09
CA THR A 634 -4.43 13.82 -28.56
C THR A 634 -3.41 13.23 -29.54
N ILE A 635 -2.86 14.03 -30.47
CA ILE A 635 -1.82 13.56 -31.40
C ILE A 635 -0.55 13.18 -30.64
N ASN A 636 -0.12 14.01 -29.68
CA ASN A 636 1.06 13.72 -28.86
C ASN A 636 0.90 12.41 -28.08
N LYS A 637 -0.31 12.11 -27.58
CA LYS A 637 -0.66 10.85 -26.91
C LYS A 637 -0.60 9.66 -27.88
N LEU A 638 -1.09 9.82 -29.11
CA LEU A 638 -1.00 8.80 -30.17
C LEU A 638 0.46 8.52 -30.58
N VAL A 639 1.28 9.55 -30.78
CA VAL A 639 2.72 9.40 -31.08
C VAL A 639 3.44 8.69 -29.93
N SER A 640 3.11 9.02 -28.68
CA SER A 640 3.66 8.35 -27.50
C SER A 640 3.21 6.88 -27.40
N ALA A 641 1.99 6.54 -27.83
CA ALA A 641 1.53 5.16 -27.95
C ALA A 641 2.30 4.41 -29.05
N LEU A 642 2.52 5.03 -30.22
CA LEU A 642 3.30 4.46 -31.31
C LEU A 642 4.73 4.12 -30.88
N ASN A 643 5.41 5.06 -30.21
CA ASN A 643 6.76 4.84 -29.68
C ASN A 643 6.83 3.68 -28.67
N ARG A 644 5.76 3.45 -27.88
CA ARG A 644 5.68 2.32 -26.96
C ARG A 644 5.49 0.99 -27.71
N LEU A 645 4.62 0.97 -28.71
CA LEU A 645 4.41 -0.17 -29.61
C LEU A 645 5.71 -0.58 -30.31
N GLN A 646 6.47 0.39 -30.84
CA GLN A 646 7.77 0.13 -31.48
C GLN A 646 8.81 -0.46 -30.52
N ARG A 647 8.84 -0.01 -29.26
CA ARG A 647 9.69 -0.61 -28.23
C ARG A 647 9.23 -2.02 -27.83
N GLN A 648 7.94 -2.30 -27.86
CA GLN A 648 7.43 -3.65 -27.61
C GLN A 648 7.78 -4.60 -28.76
N LEU A 649 7.72 -4.13 -30.01
CA LEU A 649 8.11 -4.90 -31.19
C LEU A 649 9.56 -5.41 -31.11
N SER A 650 10.50 -4.66 -30.52
CA SER A 650 11.88 -5.10 -30.37
C SER A 650 12.08 -6.22 -29.34
N LEU A 651 11.08 -6.50 -28.50
CA LEU A 651 11.11 -7.57 -27.50
C LEU A 651 10.69 -8.94 -28.05
N PHE A 652 10.09 -8.99 -29.25
CA PHE A 652 9.54 -10.22 -29.83
C PHE A 652 10.27 -10.61 -31.13
N PRO A 653 10.54 -11.92 -31.37
CA PRO A 653 11.10 -12.38 -32.63
C PRO A 653 10.19 -12.06 -33.83
N LYS A 654 10.78 -11.63 -34.96
CA LYS A 654 10.06 -11.20 -36.18
C LYS A 654 9.05 -12.22 -36.73
N GLY A 655 9.25 -13.51 -36.46
CA GLY A 655 8.36 -14.59 -36.90
C GLY A 655 7.18 -14.88 -35.97
N SER A 656 7.17 -14.33 -34.75
CA SER A 656 6.12 -14.61 -33.75
C SER A 656 4.78 -14.00 -34.12
N LEU A 657 3.69 -14.64 -33.69
CA LEU A 657 2.33 -14.12 -33.89
C LEU A 657 2.14 -12.76 -33.21
N PHE A 658 2.72 -12.57 -32.02
CA PHE A 658 2.71 -11.30 -31.31
C PHE A 658 3.43 -10.19 -32.08
N PHE A 659 4.58 -10.47 -32.70
CA PHE A 659 5.26 -9.49 -33.54
C PHE A 659 4.40 -9.07 -34.74
N LYS A 660 3.73 -10.02 -35.42
CA LYS A 660 2.84 -9.73 -36.54
C LYS A 660 1.65 -8.87 -36.11
N GLN A 661 0.98 -9.23 -35.02
CA GLN A 661 -0.14 -8.45 -34.48
C GLN A 661 0.27 -7.02 -34.13
N LEU A 662 1.36 -6.84 -33.36
CA LEU A 662 1.84 -5.50 -32.98
C LEU A 662 2.27 -4.67 -34.19
N LYS A 663 2.76 -5.32 -35.25
CA LYS A 663 3.14 -4.64 -36.51
C LYS A 663 1.92 -4.14 -37.27
N ASP A 664 0.82 -4.90 -37.26
CA ASP A 664 -0.46 -4.48 -37.85
C ASP A 664 -1.08 -3.31 -37.05
N GLU A 665 -1.01 -3.37 -35.72
CA GLU A 665 -1.42 -2.28 -34.83
C GLU A 665 -0.59 -1.01 -35.05
N GLU A 666 0.74 -1.13 -35.18
CA GLU A 666 1.63 -0.01 -35.52
C GLU A 666 1.21 0.65 -36.85
N LYS A 667 0.98 -0.15 -37.90
CA LYS A 667 0.58 0.36 -39.22
C LYS A 667 -0.76 1.09 -39.17
N LYS A 668 -1.73 0.54 -38.43
CA LYS A 668 -3.05 1.16 -38.25
C LYS A 668 -2.92 2.50 -37.52
N LEU A 669 -2.14 2.54 -36.44
CA LEU A 669 -1.93 3.74 -35.64
C LEU A 669 -1.21 4.85 -36.43
N MET A 670 -0.18 4.50 -37.22
CA MET A 670 0.49 5.45 -38.12
C MET A 670 -0.49 6.08 -39.11
N LYS A 671 -1.32 5.27 -39.77
CA LYS A 671 -2.35 5.77 -40.70
C LYS A 671 -3.31 6.75 -40.02
N THR A 672 -3.72 6.44 -38.79
CA THR A 672 -4.58 7.33 -38.00
C THR A 672 -3.87 8.65 -37.70
N ILE A 673 -2.60 8.62 -37.27
CA ILE A 673 -1.83 9.84 -37.00
C ILE A 673 -1.70 10.70 -38.25
N ASP A 674 -1.35 10.12 -39.40
CA ASP A 674 -1.17 10.85 -40.66
C ASP A 674 -2.47 11.53 -41.09
N THR A 675 -3.58 10.78 -41.10
CA THR A 675 -4.91 11.28 -41.50
C THR A 675 -5.33 12.51 -40.70
N TYR A 676 -5.20 12.46 -39.37
CA TYR A 676 -5.64 13.55 -38.51
C TYR A 676 -4.61 14.67 -38.38
N SER A 677 -3.32 14.40 -38.54
CA SER A 677 -2.27 15.43 -38.54
C SER A 677 -2.34 16.31 -39.78
N GLU A 678 -2.66 15.73 -40.95
CA GLU A 678 -2.90 16.48 -42.18
C GLU A 678 -4.20 17.28 -42.11
N ALA A 679 -5.30 16.67 -41.63
CA ALA A 679 -6.57 17.37 -41.44
C ALA A 679 -6.43 18.60 -40.51
N ILE A 680 -5.53 18.55 -39.52
CA ILE A 680 -5.26 19.66 -38.60
C ILE A 680 -4.40 20.77 -39.23
N LYS A 681 -3.58 20.44 -40.23
CA LYS A 681 -2.72 21.40 -40.95
C LYS A 681 -3.42 22.13 -42.10
N TYR A 682 -4.37 21.48 -42.78
CA TYR A 682 -5.03 22.04 -43.99
C TYR A 682 -6.14 23.08 -43.71
N ASP A 683 -6.53 23.27 -42.46
CA ASP A 683 -7.61 24.17 -42.01
C ASP A 683 -7.11 25.35 -41.15
N LYS A 684 -5.78 25.52 -41.06
CA LYS A 684 -5.13 26.74 -40.55
C LYS A 684 -4.78 27.65 -41.71
#